data_AF-A0A328NZJ6-F1
#
_entry.id   AF-A0A328NZJ6-F1
#
_cell.length_a   1.000
_cell.length_b   1.000
_cell.length_c   1.000
_cell.angle_alpha   90.00
_cell.angle_beta   90.00
_cell.angle_gamma   90.00
#
_symmetry.space_group_name_H-M   'P 1'
#
loop_
_entity.id
_entity.type
_entity.pdbx_description
1 polymer ?
#
loop_
_entity_poly.entity_id
_entity_poly.type
_entity_poly.pdbx_seq_one_letter_code
_entity_poly.pdbx_strand_id
1 'polypeptide(L)'
;MDMAPDWEISTGVRLEADHARGVQVGANNTQYNSFGYVPPVVRSAYVEQVRRIVPPDLKGRDAELAELEAFCTGDSDYRYSWWRAPAWAGKSALMSWFVLHPPAGVRVVSFFVTARHHQQNDRKAFLDNALEQLADLLEHRGLPVGMTESTQEAHLLNMLSSAAAACQAADERLILLVDGLDEDRGVTGRPDSYSIAATLPRHPPSGLRVVVSSRPDPPLPPDVSFDHPLRVRCVVRELGQSAYAEVVRADAERELKRIMQAEGTERGILGLITAASSGLSVAELAELANEDQWLVEDYLTSFTGRTFSRAGDSYVLAHEELQSTAMKLLGPSRLRDYRQRLHDWADRYREQGWPADTPEYLLLGYFGMLSDQGDHTRVVQQATDAGRHDRMLDYTGGDAVALDEVALAEEALSATGDCDLVTLCRLALHRADLERRNSHIPLDLPRLWAAVGNVTRAEALVRSISEDGGMRGGALSLLAPETAAAGHHAHAERLVGLIPPRVFIAEDEPGKAISEVARCIAEGGERERALRVARSAPTPFWQSRALAEVAIGVARAGASLAEAEELVWQTPMPYWRVQALGALGQEAARRGEPGLADRLADSAVAEVDASTNSGDKSLLYGYLADGLNRSGRPDRARRLADHAIREAARVHEPQQRIDALTKIGPRLATIVDRAELASLASLADAALTDLRDKEEASPDHMVTRLVAATASAWYAAGDAQRAAAVVSSIAEKSDQAKAMREVIGSAAAAGDLDYARYLADSLPDAEHRDRAYGGIISRAAEEVDDNDLAGLIDAIAGPRELAAALTSLGYRIARHGDRQTATDLAERAETIGRSINDSRTELELLVPLVSALVTLGHVECARKAARRATLLFRTGHKTSPSNLELEKLARGAALAEALETALEIAGLISEPQRRAAVLLELASSAKGPDRLRLAIGPLAAAEEAAKTGQALPHHTMQRILTAWWVLGEDERAESMANWMADNEDTSKPSSPITTPVSWPTFSSTTERKTSRAAQARDQGLVEAVDAVAQAGNFTRAETLVNSIVDTHRQAEARTRLVVALARAGHCDRADTLARTGGTSYLRGRSLQQLAEVFVEQGATDAAERALQSIEDGFSQARASIAVARKVEPSRAKPFLVSPIRQRRLSEILDLLAMVCPAAVEAIADHLLGDRTARAGSHPCEHHGE
;
A
#
# COMPACT_ATOMS: atom_id res chain seq x y z
N MET A 1 18.23 24.70 -14.74
CA MET A 1 19.01 24.73 -13.48
C MET A 1 20.28 25.49 -13.80
N ASP A 2 20.51 26.66 -13.18
CA ASP A 2 21.76 27.42 -13.36
C ASP A 2 22.87 26.80 -12.51
N MET A 3 23.94 26.33 -13.16
CA MET A 3 25.17 25.90 -12.52
C MET A 3 26.30 26.82 -13.00
N ALA A 4 26.82 27.65 -12.10
CA ALA A 4 28.01 28.48 -12.29
C ALA A 4 29.15 27.95 -11.38
N PRO A 5 30.42 28.25 -11.67
CA PRO A 5 31.43 27.24 -12.04
C PRO A 5 32.51 27.06 -10.97
N ASP A 6 33.16 25.89 -10.94
CA ASP A 6 34.61 25.73 -10.69
C ASP A 6 34.97 24.24 -10.50
N TRP A 7 34.95 23.49 -11.60
CA TRP A 7 35.59 22.19 -11.69
C TRP A 7 36.31 22.07 -13.04
N GLU A 8 37.60 22.39 -13.03
CA GLU A 8 38.51 22.09 -14.13
C GLU A 8 38.82 20.58 -14.15
N ILE A 9 38.17 19.86 -15.07
CA ILE A 9 38.73 18.66 -15.70
C ILE A 9 38.81 18.98 -17.19
N SER A 10 40.02 18.88 -17.75
CA SER A 10 40.29 19.12 -19.16
C SER A 10 39.47 18.16 -20.01
N THR A 11 38.75 18.71 -21.00
CA THR A 11 37.76 18.05 -21.89
C THR A 11 36.34 17.85 -21.31
N GLY A 12 35.74 18.92 -20.78
CA GLY A 12 34.29 18.96 -20.53
C GLY A 12 33.47 19.07 -21.83
N VAL A 13 32.66 18.06 -22.13
CA VAL A 13 31.53 18.19 -23.09
C VAL A 13 30.41 18.92 -22.36
N ARG A 14 30.03 20.12 -22.82
CA ARG A 14 28.78 20.77 -22.42
C ARG A 14 27.62 20.14 -23.19
N LEU A 15 26.65 19.61 -22.47
CA LEU A 15 25.38 19.13 -23.00
C LEU A 15 24.28 20.11 -22.57
N GLU A 16 23.69 20.82 -23.54
CA GLU A 16 22.43 21.55 -23.33
C GLU A 16 21.29 20.52 -23.30
N ALA A 17 20.57 20.44 -22.18
CA ALA A 17 19.60 19.38 -21.90
C ALA A 17 18.28 19.94 -21.32
N ASP A 18 17.89 21.14 -21.74
CA ASP A 18 16.80 21.93 -21.15
C ASP A 18 15.40 21.27 -21.33
N HIS A 19 15.33 20.20 -22.12
CA HIS A 19 14.12 19.40 -22.39
C HIS A 19 14.31 17.89 -22.16
N ALA A 20 15.45 17.45 -21.62
CA ALA A 20 15.71 16.04 -21.38
C ALA A 20 15.00 15.55 -20.11
N ARG A 21 14.20 14.48 -20.21
CA ARG A 21 13.47 13.87 -19.07
C ARG A 21 14.36 13.03 -18.15
N GLY A 22 15.61 12.81 -18.55
CA GLY A 22 16.64 12.18 -17.75
C GLY A 22 17.99 12.28 -18.46
N VAL A 23 19.06 12.20 -17.67
CA VAL A 23 20.44 12.16 -18.16
C VAL A 23 21.06 10.85 -17.70
N GLN A 24 21.56 10.08 -18.67
CA GLN A 24 22.28 8.84 -18.44
C GLN A 24 23.76 9.09 -18.75
N VAL A 25 24.61 8.93 -17.73
CA VAL A 25 26.07 8.99 -17.90
C VAL A 25 26.65 7.63 -17.49
N GLY A 26 27.33 6.98 -18.42
CA GLY A 26 28.03 5.71 -18.17
C GLY A 26 29.49 5.96 -17.81
N ALA A 27 29.95 5.38 -16.69
CA ALA A 27 31.37 5.31 -16.35
C ALA A 27 31.66 4.00 -15.58
N ASN A 28 32.67 3.23 -16.01
CA ASN A 28 33.20 2.03 -15.34
C ASN A 28 32.12 1.06 -14.80
N ASN A 29 31.31 0.47 -15.69
CA ASN A 29 30.23 -0.48 -15.33
C ASN A 29 29.19 0.05 -14.33
N THR A 30 29.21 1.35 -14.02
CA THR A 30 28.22 2.01 -13.18
C THR A 30 27.45 3.00 -14.02
N GLN A 31 26.14 2.80 -14.09
CA GLN A 31 25.24 3.65 -14.84
C GLN A 31 24.61 4.66 -13.86
N TYR A 32 24.95 5.95 -14.00
CA TYR A 32 24.31 7.00 -13.24
C TYR A 32 23.11 7.51 -14.02
N ASN A 33 21.93 7.05 -13.61
CA ASN A 33 20.66 7.47 -14.17
C ASN A 33 20.05 8.55 -13.28
N SER A 34 20.09 9.80 -13.76
CA SER A 34 19.35 10.88 -13.12
C SER A 34 18.08 11.13 -13.93
N PHE A 35 16.94 10.67 -13.41
CA PHE A 35 15.64 10.92 -14.01
C PHE A 35 15.00 12.13 -13.33
N GLY A 36 14.46 13.05 -14.12
CA GLY A 36 13.47 13.98 -13.60
C GLY A 36 12.21 13.18 -13.32
N TYR A 37 11.79 13.14 -12.06
CA TYR A 37 10.49 12.57 -11.73
C TYR A 37 9.41 13.36 -12.50
N VAL A 38 8.66 12.67 -13.36
CA VAL A 38 7.49 13.23 -14.01
C VAL A 38 6.27 12.76 -13.21
N PRO A 39 5.53 13.71 -12.63
CA PRO A 39 4.15 13.59 -12.23
C PRO A 39 3.37 12.42 -12.83
N PRO A 40 2.70 11.47 -12.13
CA PRO A 40 1.61 10.77 -12.81
C PRO A 40 0.65 11.82 -13.38
N VAL A 41 0.20 11.65 -14.63
CA VAL A 41 -0.76 12.58 -15.23
C VAL A 41 -2.04 12.47 -14.43
N VAL A 42 -2.33 13.51 -13.66
CA VAL A 42 -3.50 13.57 -12.80
C VAL A 42 -4.68 14.01 -13.65
N ARG A 43 -5.78 13.25 -13.63
CA ARG A 43 -7.03 13.58 -14.32
C ARG A 43 -8.15 13.63 -13.30
N SER A 44 -8.80 14.77 -13.18
CA SER A 44 -9.80 14.95 -12.14
C SER A 44 -11.16 14.41 -12.58
N ALA A 45 -11.73 13.53 -11.76
CA ALA A 45 -13.11 13.03 -11.95
C ALA A 45 -14.17 14.00 -11.39
N TYR A 46 -13.76 15.19 -10.95
CA TYR A 46 -14.61 16.13 -10.21
C TYR A 46 -15.87 16.55 -11.00
N VAL A 47 -15.81 16.57 -12.33
CA VAL A 47 -16.98 16.91 -13.18
C VAL A 47 -18.16 15.95 -12.99
N GLU A 48 -17.92 14.68 -12.66
CA GLU A 48 -18.99 13.70 -12.36
C GLU A 48 -19.72 14.03 -11.05
N GLN A 49 -19.03 14.69 -10.12
CA GLN A 49 -19.67 15.19 -8.90
C GLN A 49 -20.57 16.39 -9.23
N VAL A 50 -20.12 17.30 -10.10
CA VAL A 50 -20.93 18.43 -10.56
C VAL A 50 -22.19 17.96 -11.29
N ARG A 51 -22.11 16.89 -12.11
CA ARG A 51 -23.27 16.29 -12.80
C ARG A 51 -24.33 15.73 -11.87
N ARG A 52 -24.00 15.40 -10.62
CA ARG A 52 -24.99 14.96 -9.61
C ARG A 52 -25.74 16.12 -8.96
N ILE A 53 -25.14 17.32 -8.98
CA ILE A 53 -25.67 18.52 -8.31
C ILE A 53 -26.45 19.39 -9.29
N VAL A 54 -26.11 19.35 -10.59
CA VAL A 54 -26.75 20.16 -11.62
C VAL A 54 -28.25 19.86 -11.72
N PRO A 55 -29.13 20.87 -11.80
CA PRO A 55 -30.55 20.64 -12.06
C PRO A 55 -30.76 20.12 -13.50
N PRO A 56 -31.84 19.35 -13.74
CA PRO A 56 -32.18 18.89 -15.09
C PRO A 56 -32.51 20.05 -16.05
N ASP A 57 -33.08 21.15 -15.55
CA ASP A 57 -33.32 22.39 -16.29
C ASP A 57 -33.03 23.61 -15.40
N LEU A 58 -32.25 24.57 -15.89
CA LEU A 58 -32.08 25.89 -15.25
C LEU A 58 -33.11 26.89 -15.81
N LYS A 59 -34.03 27.38 -14.98
CA LYS A 59 -35.13 28.26 -15.40
C LYS A 59 -34.96 29.70 -14.92
N GLY A 60 -35.10 30.66 -15.83
CA GLY A 60 -35.20 32.09 -15.51
C GLY A 60 -33.91 32.70 -14.97
N ARG A 61 -32.75 32.26 -15.46
CA ARG A 61 -31.40 32.72 -15.04
C ARG A 61 -30.51 33.14 -16.21
N ASP A 62 -31.09 33.40 -17.38
CA ASP A 62 -30.34 33.75 -18.59
C ASP A 62 -29.57 35.07 -18.43
N ALA A 63 -30.12 36.02 -17.67
CA ALA A 63 -29.47 37.30 -17.40
C ALA A 63 -28.22 37.13 -16.51
N GLU A 64 -28.30 36.30 -15.48
CA GLU A 64 -27.17 36.03 -14.58
C GLU A 64 -26.10 35.14 -15.24
N LEU A 65 -26.49 34.21 -16.11
CA LEU A 65 -25.54 33.48 -16.96
C LEU A 65 -24.80 34.41 -17.92
N ALA A 66 -25.50 35.34 -18.57
CA ALA A 66 -24.88 36.34 -19.43
C ALA A 66 -23.93 37.27 -18.65
N GLU A 67 -24.26 37.59 -17.39
CA GLU A 67 -23.40 38.37 -16.50
C GLU A 67 -22.12 37.60 -16.10
N LEU A 68 -22.24 36.30 -15.76
CA LEU A 68 -21.10 35.42 -15.52
C LEU A 68 -20.22 35.30 -16.77
N GLU A 69 -20.82 35.08 -17.94
CA GLU A 69 -20.12 35.03 -19.21
C GLU A 69 -19.37 36.33 -19.51
N ALA A 70 -20.00 37.49 -19.32
CA ALA A 70 -19.38 38.80 -19.52
C ALA A 70 -18.21 39.03 -18.56
N PHE A 71 -18.30 38.61 -17.30
CA PHE A 71 -17.19 38.69 -16.35
C PHE A 71 -16.03 37.76 -16.71
N CYS A 72 -16.36 36.53 -17.13
CA CYS A 72 -15.38 35.52 -17.50
C CYS A 72 -14.66 35.87 -18.82
N THR A 73 -15.32 36.50 -19.78
CA THR A 73 -14.74 36.82 -21.10
C THR A 73 -14.23 38.27 -21.22
N GLY A 74 -14.78 39.21 -20.45
CA GLY A 74 -14.48 40.64 -20.56
C GLY A 74 -13.21 41.13 -19.85
N ASP A 75 -12.68 42.27 -20.29
CA ASP A 75 -11.52 42.93 -19.67
C ASP A 75 -11.97 43.92 -18.58
N SER A 76 -12.31 43.37 -17.40
CA SER A 76 -12.61 44.14 -16.19
C SER A 76 -11.35 44.49 -15.39
N ASP A 77 -11.37 45.65 -14.73
CA ASP A 77 -10.32 46.10 -13.80
C ASP A 77 -10.22 45.24 -12.54
N TYR A 78 -11.30 44.55 -12.18
CA TYR A 78 -11.39 43.62 -11.05
C TYR A 78 -11.35 42.16 -11.52
N ARG A 79 -10.78 41.28 -10.68
CA ARG A 79 -10.53 39.86 -11.00
C ARG A 79 -11.34 38.89 -10.13
N TYR A 80 -12.05 39.41 -9.14
CA TYR A 80 -12.92 38.67 -8.24
C TYR A 80 -14.38 39.09 -8.43
N SER A 81 -15.26 38.09 -8.50
CA SER A 81 -16.70 38.27 -8.43
C SER A 81 -17.24 37.40 -7.29
N TRP A 82 -17.95 38.01 -6.36
CA TRP A 82 -18.53 37.35 -5.20
C TRP A 82 -20.04 37.38 -5.28
N TRP A 83 -20.62 36.23 -5.60
CA TRP A 83 -22.06 36.04 -5.76
C TRP A 83 -22.68 35.68 -4.42
N ARG A 84 -23.38 36.65 -3.83
CA ARG A 84 -24.07 36.48 -2.55
C ARG A 84 -25.54 36.25 -2.80
N ALA A 85 -26.10 35.27 -2.12
CA ALA A 85 -27.53 35.07 -2.13
C ALA A 85 -27.96 34.35 -0.87
N PRO A 86 -29.19 34.57 -0.38
CA PRO A 86 -29.73 33.76 0.70
C PRO A 86 -29.87 32.29 0.26
N ALA A 87 -30.15 31.45 1.27
CA ALA A 87 -30.60 30.08 1.10
C ALA A 87 -31.69 29.94 0.02
N TRP A 88 -31.65 28.86 -0.78
CA TRP A 88 -32.56 28.60 -1.91
C TRP A 88 -32.62 29.64 -3.04
N ALA A 89 -31.67 30.56 -3.17
CA ALA A 89 -31.66 31.45 -4.34
C ALA A 89 -31.26 30.73 -5.65
N GLY A 90 -30.91 29.44 -5.61
CA GLY A 90 -30.44 28.69 -6.78
C GLY A 90 -29.00 29.00 -7.18
N LYS A 91 -28.13 29.39 -6.21
CA LYS A 91 -26.71 29.66 -6.45
C LYS A 91 -25.99 28.44 -7.00
N SER A 92 -26.02 27.33 -6.26
CA SER A 92 -25.34 26.08 -6.67
C SER A 92 -25.91 25.54 -7.97
N ALA A 93 -27.21 25.73 -8.23
CA ALA A 93 -27.84 25.41 -9.50
C ALA A 93 -27.30 26.25 -10.67
N LEU A 94 -27.13 27.57 -10.48
CA LEU A 94 -26.51 28.46 -11.47
C LEU A 94 -25.03 28.11 -11.69
N MET A 95 -24.28 27.91 -10.62
CA MET A 95 -22.83 27.65 -10.67
C MET A 95 -22.52 26.27 -11.27
N SER A 96 -23.23 25.21 -10.87
CA SER A 96 -23.06 23.87 -11.46
C SER A 96 -23.48 23.83 -12.93
N TRP A 97 -24.55 24.54 -13.30
CA TRP A 97 -24.95 24.68 -14.70
C TRP A 97 -23.88 25.39 -15.52
N PHE A 98 -23.30 26.49 -15.02
CA PHE A 98 -22.22 27.22 -15.67
C PHE A 98 -20.95 26.37 -15.84
N VAL A 99 -20.58 25.58 -14.84
CA VAL A 99 -19.41 24.67 -14.91
C VAL A 99 -19.57 23.63 -16.02
N LEU A 100 -20.79 23.10 -16.21
CA LEU A 100 -21.06 22.10 -17.26
C LEU A 100 -21.32 22.72 -18.63
N HIS A 101 -21.65 24.01 -18.69
CA HIS A 101 -21.93 24.75 -19.92
C HIS A 101 -21.12 26.07 -19.96
N PRO A 102 -19.78 26.02 -19.89
CA PRO A 102 -18.97 27.23 -19.94
C PRO A 102 -19.02 27.84 -21.35
N PRO A 103 -18.93 29.18 -21.48
CA PRO A 103 -18.85 29.84 -22.78
C PRO A 103 -17.55 29.48 -23.51
N ALA A 104 -17.54 29.66 -24.83
CA ALA A 104 -16.36 29.36 -25.65
C ALA A 104 -15.13 30.17 -25.20
N GLY A 105 -13.96 29.52 -25.13
CA GLY A 105 -12.73 30.17 -24.68
C GLY A 105 -12.59 30.28 -23.15
N VAL A 106 -13.43 29.60 -22.37
CA VAL A 106 -13.37 29.59 -20.90
C VAL A 106 -13.08 28.19 -20.36
N ARG A 107 -12.09 28.09 -19.47
CA ARG A 107 -11.77 26.87 -18.71
C ARG A 107 -12.08 27.08 -17.23
N VAL A 108 -12.79 26.12 -16.63
CA VAL A 108 -13.25 26.24 -15.24
C VAL A 108 -12.60 25.16 -14.38
N VAL A 109 -11.96 25.58 -13.29
CA VAL A 109 -11.64 24.74 -12.13
C VAL A 109 -12.70 25.04 -11.09
N SER A 110 -13.41 24.03 -10.62
CA SER A 110 -14.57 24.22 -9.74
C SER A 110 -14.44 23.46 -8.43
N PHE A 111 -15.00 24.02 -7.36
CA PHE A 111 -15.19 23.31 -6.10
C PHE A 111 -16.52 23.73 -5.47
N PHE A 112 -17.36 22.75 -5.13
CA PHE A 112 -18.62 22.91 -4.43
C PHE A 112 -18.43 22.45 -2.99
N VAL A 113 -18.41 23.40 -2.06
CA VAL A 113 -18.35 23.13 -0.63
C VAL A 113 -19.73 22.64 -0.20
N THR A 114 -19.83 21.44 0.41
CA THR A 114 -21.10 20.93 0.94
C THR A 114 -20.91 20.19 2.26
N ALA A 115 -21.74 20.50 3.26
CA ALA A 115 -21.61 19.87 4.57
C ALA A 115 -22.34 18.50 4.68
N ARG A 116 -22.98 18.00 3.62
CA ARG A 116 -23.61 16.66 3.56
C ARG A 116 -22.63 15.49 3.40
N HIS A 117 -21.42 15.77 2.90
CA HIS A 117 -20.37 14.78 2.75
C HIS A 117 -19.18 15.21 3.62
N HIS A 118 -18.89 14.43 4.65
CA HIS A 118 -17.82 14.70 5.62
C HIS A 118 -16.40 14.77 5.02
N GLN A 119 -16.25 14.44 3.74
CA GLN A 119 -15.01 14.49 2.98
C GLN A 119 -14.92 15.69 2.00
N GLN A 120 -15.87 16.63 1.99
CA GLN A 120 -15.99 17.71 0.98
C GLN A 120 -16.34 19.11 1.53
N ASN A 121 -15.97 19.41 2.77
CA ASN A 121 -16.36 20.65 3.46
C ASN A 121 -15.22 21.38 4.17
N ASP A 122 -13.97 21.10 3.81
CA ASP A 122 -12.80 21.70 4.44
C ASP A 122 -11.70 22.09 3.44
N ARG A 123 -10.68 22.78 3.95
CA ARG A 123 -9.50 23.23 3.19
C ARG A 123 -8.76 22.07 2.52
N LYS A 124 -8.66 20.92 3.17
CA LYS A 124 -7.92 19.77 2.64
C LYS A 124 -8.61 19.23 1.40
N ALA A 125 -9.92 19.02 1.47
CA ALA A 125 -10.73 18.61 0.33
C ALA A 125 -10.64 19.63 -0.82
N PHE A 126 -10.69 20.94 -0.53
CA PHE A 126 -10.50 21.96 -1.56
C PHE A 126 -9.13 21.85 -2.23
N LEU A 127 -8.05 21.78 -1.45
CA LEU A 127 -6.68 21.70 -1.97
C LEU A 127 -6.49 20.43 -2.81
N ASP A 128 -6.92 19.28 -2.32
CA ASP A 128 -6.77 18.00 -3.01
C ASP A 128 -7.50 18.02 -4.37
N ASN A 129 -8.76 18.47 -4.42
CA ASN A 129 -9.55 18.51 -5.66
C ASN A 129 -9.14 19.64 -6.62
N ALA A 130 -8.74 20.82 -6.12
CA ALA A 130 -8.32 21.93 -6.96
C ALA A 130 -6.93 21.68 -7.55
N LEU A 131 -5.98 21.13 -6.77
CA LEU A 131 -4.67 20.74 -7.27
C LEU A 131 -4.79 19.63 -8.32
N GLU A 132 -5.70 18.68 -8.11
CA GLU A 132 -6.00 17.61 -9.08
C GLU A 132 -6.48 18.19 -10.43
N GLN A 133 -7.49 19.08 -10.41
CA GLN A 133 -8.00 19.75 -11.61
C GLN A 133 -6.97 20.64 -12.30
N LEU A 134 -6.11 21.34 -11.54
CA LEU A 134 -5.05 22.18 -12.11
C LEU A 134 -3.92 21.34 -12.72
N ALA A 135 -3.60 20.19 -12.12
CA ALA A 135 -2.65 19.23 -12.68
C ALA A 135 -3.16 18.65 -14.01
N ASP A 136 -4.47 18.37 -14.06
CA ASP A 136 -5.17 17.92 -15.27
C ASP A 136 -5.10 18.96 -16.41
N LEU A 137 -5.34 20.23 -16.10
CA LEU A 137 -5.27 21.34 -17.07
C LEU A 137 -3.85 21.63 -17.58
N LEU A 138 -2.83 21.42 -16.73
CA LEU A 138 -1.44 21.72 -17.03
C LEU A 138 -0.70 20.55 -17.68
N GLU A 139 -1.36 19.86 -18.61
CA GLU A 139 -0.87 18.65 -19.29
C GLU A 139 0.68 18.61 -19.34
N HIS A 140 1.26 17.58 -18.70
CA HIS A 140 2.70 17.36 -18.42
C HIS A 140 3.22 17.72 -17.02
N ARG A 141 2.41 18.27 -16.11
CA ARG A 141 2.74 18.35 -14.67
C ARG A 141 1.75 17.56 -13.82
N GLY A 142 2.15 16.40 -13.32
CA GLY A 142 1.40 15.77 -12.23
C GLY A 142 1.60 16.51 -10.90
N LEU A 143 0.95 16.01 -9.85
CA LEU A 143 1.07 16.57 -8.51
C LEU A 143 2.55 16.50 -8.03
N PRO A 144 3.14 17.60 -7.52
CA PRO A 144 4.48 17.60 -6.93
C PRO A 144 4.67 16.49 -5.88
N VAL A 145 5.81 15.76 -5.94
CA VAL A 145 6.14 14.70 -4.97
C VAL A 145 6.32 15.29 -3.58
N GLY A 146 5.78 14.60 -2.57
CA GLY A 146 6.02 14.97 -1.17
C GLY A 146 5.31 16.27 -0.79
N MET A 147 4.18 16.59 -1.45
CA MET A 147 3.29 17.63 -0.96
C MET A 147 2.84 17.30 0.46
N THR A 148 3.13 18.23 1.36
CA THR A 148 2.69 18.24 2.75
C THR A 148 1.56 19.25 2.88
N GLU A 149 0.74 19.13 3.93
CA GLU A 149 -0.29 20.14 4.25
C GLU A 149 0.28 21.57 4.35
N SER A 150 1.56 21.71 4.71
CA SER A 150 2.26 23.00 4.78
C SER A 150 2.72 23.57 3.43
N THR A 151 2.80 22.77 2.37
CA THR A 151 3.30 23.17 1.05
C THR A 151 2.23 23.20 -0.03
N GLN A 152 1.10 22.51 0.17
CA GLN A 152 -0.02 22.43 -0.78
C GLN A 152 -0.52 23.80 -1.26
N GLU A 153 -0.66 24.77 -0.36
CA GLU A 153 -1.12 26.12 -0.73
C GLU A 153 -0.16 26.86 -1.65
N ALA A 154 1.16 26.77 -1.39
CA ALA A 154 2.17 27.36 -2.25
C ALA A 154 2.17 26.70 -3.64
N HIS A 155 1.92 25.38 -3.70
CA HIS A 155 1.76 24.66 -4.95
C HIS A 155 0.47 25.07 -5.70
N LEU A 156 -0.64 25.25 -5.00
CA LEU A 156 -1.91 25.72 -5.58
C LEU A 156 -1.71 27.06 -6.29
N LEU A 157 -1.10 28.05 -5.62
CA LEU A 157 -0.89 29.39 -6.18
C LEU A 157 0.04 29.36 -7.41
N ASN A 158 1.09 28.53 -7.38
CA ASN A 158 2.00 28.35 -8.51
C ASN A 158 1.30 27.67 -9.70
N MET A 159 0.47 26.66 -9.44
CA MET A 159 -0.27 25.93 -10.48
C MET A 159 -1.39 26.79 -11.08
N LEU A 160 -2.11 27.57 -10.28
CA LEU A 160 -3.05 28.58 -10.80
C LEU A 160 -2.37 29.59 -11.73
N SER A 161 -1.15 30.02 -11.39
CA SER A 161 -0.37 30.94 -12.23
C SER A 161 0.09 30.31 -13.53
N SER A 162 0.58 29.07 -13.45
CA SER A 162 0.99 28.32 -14.63
C SER A 162 -0.21 28.02 -15.54
N ALA A 163 -1.35 27.62 -14.97
CA ALA A 163 -2.56 27.26 -15.71
C ALA A 163 -3.19 28.49 -16.38
N ALA A 164 -3.20 29.63 -15.69
CA ALA A 164 -3.64 30.89 -16.28
C ALA A 164 -2.77 31.29 -17.48
N ALA A 165 -1.44 31.17 -17.37
CA ALA A 165 -0.53 31.45 -18.48
C ALA A 165 -0.73 30.47 -19.66
N ALA A 166 -0.96 29.19 -19.38
CA ALA A 166 -1.23 28.18 -20.39
C ALA A 166 -2.56 28.45 -21.13
N CYS A 167 -3.63 28.77 -20.39
CA CYS A 167 -4.91 29.15 -20.99
C CYS A 167 -4.75 30.40 -21.88
N GLN A 168 -4.04 31.42 -21.40
CA GLN A 168 -3.77 32.63 -22.19
C GLN A 168 -3.01 32.34 -23.48
N ALA A 169 -2.04 31.42 -23.45
CA ALA A 169 -1.32 31.00 -24.65
C ALA A 169 -2.21 30.27 -25.67
N ALA A 170 -3.31 29.66 -25.22
CA ALA A 170 -4.32 29.00 -26.03
C ALA A 170 -5.50 29.92 -26.41
N ASP A 171 -5.42 31.23 -26.16
CA ASP A 171 -6.53 32.20 -26.31
C ASP A 171 -7.78 31.85 -25.48
N GLU A 172 -7.58 31.13 -24.38
CA GLU A 172 -8.59 30.77 -23.38
C GLU A 172 -8.36 31.55 -22.08
N ARG A 173 -9.39 31.62 -21.23
CA ARG A 173 -9.30 32.23 -19.89
C ARG A 173 -9.62 31.23 -18.78
N LEU A 174 -8.79 31.24 -17.73
CA LEU A 174 -8.96 30.35 -16.58
C LEU A 174 -9.87 31.00 -15.53
N ILE A 175 -10.86 30.22 -15.07
CA ILE A 175 -11.79 30.60 -14.00
C ILE A 175 -11.63 29.62 -12.85
N LEU A 176 -11.36 30.14 -11.65
CA LEU A 176 -11.50 29.38 -10.41
C LEU A 176 -12.88 29.70 -9.81
N LEU A 177 -13.76 28.70 -9.78
CA LEU A 177 -15.11 28.81 -9.24
C LEU A 177 -15.20 28.05 -7.91
N VAL A 178 -15.55 28.74 -6.82
CA VAL A 178 -15.79 28.11 -5.51
C VAL A 178 -17.20 28.46 -5.03
N ASP A 179 -18.10 27.47 -5.03
CA ASP A 179 -19.48 27.61 -4.57
C ASP A 179 -19.59 27.19 -3.10
N GLY A 180 -20.29 27.99 -2.29
CA GLY A 180 -20.61 27.63 -0.90
C GLY A 180 -19.54 27.94 0.14
N LEU A 181 -18.78 29.04 0.00
CA LEU A 181 -17.74 29.42 1.00
C LEU A 181 -18.27 29.53 2.44
N ASP A 182 -19.57 29.75 2.64
CA ASP A 182 -20.21 29.78 3.96
C ASP A 182 -20.38 28.40 4.62
N GLU A 183 -20.21 27.31 3.87
CA GLU A 183 -20.33 25.93 4.34
C GLU A 183 -18.98 25.30 4.71
N ASP A 184 -17.90 26.09 4.64
CA ASP A 184 -16.55 25.71 5.05
C ASP A 184 -16.50 25.46 6.57
N ARG A 185 -16.21 24.21 6.96
CA ARG A 185 -16.05 23.78 8.35
C ARG A 185 -14.59 23.74 8.81
N GLY A 186 -13.65 24.17 7.97
CA GLY A 186 -12.20 24.11 8.23
C GLY A 186 -11.70 25.01 9.37
N VAL A 187 -12.51 25.94 9.89
CA VAL A 187 -12.13 26.85 11.00
C VAL A 187 -12.61 26.29 12.35
N THR A 188 -11.84 25.39 12.94
CA THR A 188 -12.15 24.74 14.23
C THR A 188 -11.28 25.26 15.38
N GLY A 189 -11.11 26.57 15.54
CA GLY A 189 -10.44 27.19 16.71
C GLY A 189 -9.01 26.70 17.05
N ARG A 190 -8.36 25.92 16.18
CA ARG A 190 -6.99 25.40 16.34
C ARG A 190 -6.00 26.42 15.73
N PRO A 191 -4.75 26.53 16.24
CA PRO A 191 -3.76 27.46 15.70
C PRO A 191 -3.44 27.26 14.21
N ASP A 192 -3.64 26.05 13.69
CA ASP A 192 -3.35 25.67 12.30
C ASP A 192 -4.62 25.51 11.43
N SER A 193 -5.79 25.95 11.91
CA SER A 193 -7.06 25.89 11.13
C SER A 193 -7.20 27.12 10.22
N TYR A 194 -7.29 26.90 8.91
CA TYR A 194 -7.41 27.95 7.89
C TYR A 194 -8.63 27.70 7.01
N SER A 195 -9.36 28.76 6.67
CA SER A 195 -10.51 28.70 5.76
C SER A 195 -10.08 28.53 4.30
N ILE A 196 -10.94 27.92 3.49
CA ILE A 196 -10.83 27.87 2.02
C ILE A 196 -10.68 29.31 1.49
N ALA A 197 -11.45 30.25 2.02
CA ALA A 197 -11.40 31.65 1.63
C ALA A 197 -10.01 32.30 1.81
N ALA A 198 -9.26 31.92 2.85
CA ALA A 198 -7.91 32.44 3.10
C ALA A 198 -6.85 31.89 2.13
N THR A 199 -7.10 30.73 1.52
CA THR A 199 -6.19 30.09 0.54
C THR A 199 -6.30 30.64 -0.88
N LEU A 200 -7.34 31.44 -1.16
CA LEU A 200 -7.57 32.02 -2.48
C LEU A 200 -6.50 33.08 -2.83
N PRO A 201 -6.15 33.24 -4.13
CA PRO A 201 -5.04 34.10 -4.53
C PRO A 201 -5.28 35.58 -4.24
N ARG A 202 -4.44 36.18 -3.39
CA ARG A 202 -4.45 37.62 -3.08
C ARG A 202 -4.13 38.50 -4.30
N HIS A 203 -3.29 37.99 -5.19
CA HIS A 203 -2.87 38.66 -6.43
C HIS A 203 -3.08 37.72 -7.62
N PRO A 204 -4.32 37.60 -8.13
CA PRO A 204 -4.59 36.68 -9.23
C PRO A 204 -3.83 37.11 -10.51
N PRO A 205 -3.10 36.18 -11.16
CA PRO A 205 -2.26 36.45 -12.32
C PRO A 205 -3.07 36.92 -13.54
N SER A 206 -2.38 37.45 -14.57
CA SER A 206 -3.01 37.76 -15.85
C SER A 206 -3.72 36.52 -16.40
N GLY A 207 -4.99 36.65 -16.80
CA GLY A 207 -5.76 35.53 -17.35
C GLY A 207 -6.50 34.65 -16.33
N LEU A 208 -6.33 34.86 -15.02
CA LEU A 208 -7.18 34.25 -14.00
C LEU A 208 -8.31 35.19 -13.58
N ARG A 209 -9.53 34.65 -13.51
CA ARG A 209 -10.68 35.23 -12.79
C ARG A 209 -11.12 34.28 -11.68
N VAL A 210 -11.59 34.82 -10.57
CA VAL A 210 -12.11 34.04 -9.44
C VAL A 210 -13.57 34.39 -9.22
N VAL A 211 -14.43 33.37 -9.23
CA VAL A 211 -15.85 33.46 -8.91
C VAL A 211 -16.07 32.72 -7.61
N VAL A 212 -16.57 33.39 -6.60
CA VAL A 212 -16.95 32.73 -5.35
C VAL A 212 -18.42 32.95 -5.06
N SER A 213 -19.07 31.98 -4.44
CA SER A 213 -20.45 32.10 -3.99
C SER A 213 -20.53 31.87 -2.48
N SER A 214 -21.39 32.62 -1.80
CA SER A 214 -21.70 32.36 -0.40
C SER A 214 -23.08 32.90 0.00
N ARG A 215 -23.51 32.55 1.20
CA ARG A 215 -24.57 33.28 1.90
C ARG A 215 -24.05 34.62 2.45
N PRO A 216 -24.95 35.59 2.70
CA PRO A 216 -24.57 36.84 3.35
C PRO A 216 -24.00 36.66 4.76
N ASP A 217 -24.49 35.64 5.47
CA ASP A 217 -24.09 35.23 6.81
C ASP A 217 -23.76 33.72 6.81
N PRO A 218 -22.70 33.27 7.52
CA PRO A 218 -21.73 34.08 8.28
C PRO A 218 -20.85 34.99 7.40
N PRO A 219 -20.27 36.06 7.96
CA PRO A 219 -19.33 36.92 7.24
C PRO A 219 -18.03 36.18 6.91
N LEU A 220 -17.21 36.75 6.01
CA LEU A 220 -15.90 36.18 5.67
C LEU A 220 -15.08 35.88 6.93
N PRO A 221 -14.47 34.68 7.02
CA PRO A 221 -13.66 34.26 8.15
C PRO A 221 -12.57 35.29 8.56
N PRO A 222 -12.24 35.39 9.86
CA PRO A 222 -11.33 36.40 10.39
C PRO A 222 -9.86 36.21 9.95
N ASP A 223 -9.49 35.00 9.53
CA ASP A 223 -8.18 34.65 8.97
C ASP A 223 -7.98 35.17 7.54
N VAL A 224 -9.04 35.61 6.85
CA VAL A 224 -8.93 36.31 5.56
C VAL A 224 -8.36 37.71 5.78
N SER A 225 -7.11 37.91 5.35
CA SER A 225 -6.34 39.15 5.49
C SER A 225 -7.11 40.41 5.02
N PHE A 226 -6.86 41.55 5.67
CA PHE A 226 -7.56 42.82 5.42
C PHE A 226 -7.35 43.39 4.01
N ASP A 227 -6.24 43.05 3.37
CA ASP A 227 -5.87 43.46 2.01
C ASP A 227 -6.36 42.49 0.91
N HIS A 228 -7.05 41.41 1.29
CA HIS A 228 -7.53 40.39 0.35
C HIS A 228 -8.57 40.99 -0.64
N PRO A 229 -8.54 40.62 -1.94
CA PRO A 229 -9.49 41.13 -2.94
C PRO A 229 -10.96 40.98 -2.53
N LEU A 230 -11.33 39.89 -1.86
CA LEU A 230 -12.69 39.68 -1.31
C LEU A 230 -13.15 40.75 -0.32
N ARG A 231 -12.22 41.48 0.34
CA ARG A 231 -12.52 42.59 1.25
C ARG A 231 -12.41 43.97 0.59
N VAL A 232 -11.53 44.14 -0.40
CA VAL A 232 -11.11 45.48 -0.88
C VAL A 232 -11.38 45.73 -2.37
N ARG A 233 -11.36 44.70 -3.22
CA ARG A 233 -11.41 44.81 -4.70
C ARG A 233 -12.13 43.62 -5.34
N CYS A 234 -13.38 43.40 -4.94
CA CYS A 234 -14.26 42.36 -5.47
C CYS A 234 -15.60 42.99 -5.84
N VAL A 235 -16.18 42.57 -6.97
CA VAL A 235 -17.57 42.91 -7.28
C VAL A 235 -18.49 41.94 -6.54
N VAL A 236 -19.19 42.47 -5.55
CA VAL A 236 -20.21 41.73 -4.82
C VAL A 236 -21.51 41.81 -5.61
N ARG A 237 -21.94 40.66 -6.13
CA ARG A 237 -23.19 40.52 -6.86
C ARG A 237 -24.23 39.85 -5.99
N GLU A 238 -25.21 40.62 -5.55
CA GLU A 238 -26.38 40.05 -4.87
C GLU A 238 -27.31 39.41 -5.92
N LEU A 239 -27.48 38.10 -5.81
CA LEU A 239 -28.38 37.29 -6.63
C LEU A 239 -29.81 37.45 -6.10
N GLY A 240 -30.68 38.00 -6.94
CA GLY A 240 -32.12 38.03 -6.65
C GLY A 240 -32.64 36.61 -6.49
N GLN A 241 -33.56 36.38 -5.55
CA GLN A 241 -34.17 35.06 -5.38
C GLN A 241 -34.91 34.67 -6.67
N SER A 242 -34.76 33.42 -7.10
CA SER A 242 -35.52 32.91 -8.25
C SER A 242 -36.95 32.69 -7.80
N ALA A 243 -37.93 33.24 -8.53
CA ALA A 243 -39.34 33.02 -8.23
C ALA A 243 -39.70 31.53 -8.22
N TYR A 244 -39.00 30.71 -9.01
CA TYR A 244 -39.18 29.25 -8.98
C TYR A 244 -38.59 28.61 -7.72
N ALA A 245 -37.39 29.03 -7.32
CA ALA A 245 -36.72 28.49 -6.13
C ALA A 245 -37.37 28.96 -4.82
N GLU A 246 -37.95 30.17 -4.78
CA GLU A 246 -38.81 30.65 -3.68
C GLU A 246 -40.07 29.81 -3.54
N VAL A 247 -40.74 29.48 -4.65
CA VAL A 247 -41.94 28.63 -4.63
C VAL A 247 -41.57 27.23 -4.14
N VAL A 248 -40.51 26.62 -4.68
CA VAL A 248 -40.04 25.30 -4.24
C VAL A 248 -39.64 25.30 -2.76
N ARG A 249 -38.90 26.31 -2.29
CA ARG A 249 -38.54 26.49 -0.87
C ARG A 249 -39.78 26.67 0.00
N ALA A 250 -40.64 27.61 -0.35
CA ALA A 250 -41.80 27.96 0.46
C ALA A 250 -42.79 26.79 0.53
N ASP A 251 -42.88 25.98 -0.53
CA ASP A 251 -43.66 24.75 -0.55
C ASP A 251 -43.00 23.67 0.31
N ALA A 252 -41.70 23.44 0.19
CA ALA A 252 -40.96 22.46 1.01
C ALA A 252 -40.94 22.83 2.50
N GLU A 253 -40.76 24.11 2.86
CA GLU A 253 -40.85 24.59 4.25
C GLU A 253 -42.29 24.52 4.77
N ARG A 254 -43.31 24.76 3.93
CA ARG A 254 -44.72 24.59 4.32
C ARG A 254 -45.05 23.12 4.55
N GLU A 255 -44.56 22.23 3.70
CA GLU A 255 -44.69 20.78 3.84
C GLU A 255 -43.97 20.28 5.09
N LEU A 256 -42.73 20.72 5.34
CA LEU A 256 -41.99 20.42 6.57
C LEU A 256 -42.72 20.91 7.83
N LYS A 257 -43.27 22.13 7.80
CA LYS A 257 -44.09 22.67 8.92
C LYS A 257 -45.39 21.89 9.09
N ARG A 258 -46.01 21.40 8.01
CA ARG A 258 -47.19 20.54 8.05
C ARG A 258 -46.86 19.20 8.72
N ILE A 259 -45.76 18.56 8.33
CA ILE A 259 -45.27 17.32 8.96
C ILE A 259 -44.95 17.56 10.45
N MET A 260 -44.39 18.71 10.79
CA MET A 260 -44.13 19.08 12.19
C MET A 260 -45.40 19.33 13.01
N GLN A 261 -46.49 19.76 12.36
CA GLN A 261 -47.81 19.94 12.96
C GLN A 261 -48.61 18.64 13.00
N ALA A 262 -48.30 17.68 12.13
CA ALA A 262 -48.82 16.33 12.21
C ALA A 262 -48.31 15.66 13.50
N GLU A 263 -49.21 15.00 14.22
CA GLU A 263 -48.88 14.16 15.36
C GLU A 263 -48.81 12.70 14.90
N GLY A 264 -47.90 11.91 15.48
CA GLY A 264 -47.73 10.50 15.14
C GLY A 264 -46.57 10.21 14.18
N THR A 265 -46.79 9.28 13.26
CA THR A 265 -45.76 8.56 12.49
C THR A 265 -45.03 9.43 11.48
N GLU A 266 -45.70 10.37 10.82
CA GLU A 266 -45.09 11.31 9.85
C GLU A 266 -43.97 12.16 10.48
N ARG A 267 -44.24 12.75 11.65
CA ARG A 267 -43.24 13.52 12.41
C ARG A 267 -42.13 12.63 12.95
N GLY A 268 -42.46 11.38 13.28
CA GLY A 268 -41.50 10.35 13.66
C GLY A 268 -40.51 10.05 12.55
N ILE A 269 -40.99 9.81 11.33
CA ILE A 269 -40.18 9.55 10.13
C ILE A 269 -39.24 10.73 9.85
N LEU A 270 -39.77 11.96 9.82
CA LEU A 270 -38.94 13.16 9.64
C LEU A 270 -37.88 13.28 10.74
N GLY A 271 -38.26 13.02 11.99
CA GLY A 271 -37.37 13.06 13.14
C GLY A 271 -36.22 12.05 13.04
N LEU A 272 -36.53 10.82 12.63
CA LEU A 272 -35.56 9.73 12.47
C LEU A 272 -34.59 10.00 11.31
N ILE A 273 -35.08 10.37 10.11
CA ILE A 273 -34.23 10.74 8.97
C ILE A 273 -33.33 11.93 9.32
N THR A 274 -33.87 12.94 10.01
CA THR A 274 -33.08 14.11 10.45
C THR A 274 -32.04 13.74 11.51
N ALA A 275 -32.37 12.86 12.44
CA ALA A 275 -31.47 12.41 13.50
C ALA A 275 -30.35 11.50 12.97
N ALA A 276 -30.67 10.67 11.99
CA ALA A 276 -29.78 9.70 11.36
C ALA A 276 -28.66 10.35 10.55
N SER A 277 -28.88 11.56 10.03
CA SER A 277 -27.97 12.35 9.15
C SER A 277 -27.61 11.69 7.81
N SER A 278 -27.64 10.37 7.73
CA SER A 278 -27.64 9.55 6.52
C SER A 278 -29.03 8.92 6.31
N GLY A 279 -29.29 8.45 5.09
CA GLY A 279 -30.62 7.97 4.72
C GLY A 279 -31.03 6.69 5.42
N LEU A 280 -32.33 6.51 5.61
CA LEU A 280 -32.94 5.28 6.15
C LEU A 280 -33.88 4.67 5.11
N SER A 281 -33.88 3.34 4.99
CA SER A 281 -34.80 2.61 4.12
C SER A 281 -36.20 2.55 4.71
N VAL A 282 -37.18 2.16 3.88
CA VAL A 282 -38.58 1.97 4.32
C VAL A 282 -38.67 0.92 5.43
N ALA A 283 -37.93 -0.20 5.29
CA ALA A 283 -37.91 -1.27 6.28
C ALA A 283 -37.33 -0.80 7.62
N GLU A 284 -36.25 -0.01 7.59
CA GLU A 284 -35.61 0.56 8.78
C GLU A 284 -36.52 1.57 9.48
N LEU A 285 -37.18 2.43 8.71
CA LEU A 285 -38.13 3.40 9.25
C LEU A 285 -39.37 2.72 9.85
N ALA A 286 -39.87 1.65 9.22
CA ALA A 286 -40.97 0.84 9.73
C ALA A 286 -40.63 0.19 11.07
N GLU A 287 -39.44 -0.40 11.19
CA GLU A 287 -39.00 -0.99 12.46
C GLU A 287 -38.78 0.09 13.54
N LEU A 288 -38.08 1.17 13.21
CA LEU A 288 -37.81 2.26 14.15
C LEU A 288 -39.08 2.96 14.60
N ALA A 289 -40.06 3.15 13.70
CA ALA A 289 -41.36 3.76 13.99
C ALA A 289 -42.36 2.78 14.64
N ASN A 290 -42.07 1.47 14.60
CA ASN A 290 -42.98 0.39 14.99
C ASN A 290 -44.31 0.46 14.22
N GLU A 291 -44.20 0.48 12.89
CA GLU A 291 -45.29 0.68 11.92
C GLU A 291 -45.14 -0.25 10.71
N ASP A 292 -46.21 -0.40 9.92
CA ASP A 292 -46.17 -1.24 8.72
C ASP A 292 -45.38 -0.58 7.57
N GLN A 293 -44.59 -1.35 6.83
CA GLN A 293 -43.78 -0.85 5.69
C GLN A 293 -44.61 -0.11 4.64
N TRP A 294 -45.78 -0.65 4.27
CA TRP A 294 -46.64 -0.03 3.27
C TRP A 294 -47.14 1.36 3.71
N LEU A 295 -47.35 1.55 5.02
CA LEU A 295 -47.82 2.81 5.59
C LEU A 295 -46.69 3.85 5.63
N VAL A 296 -45.47 3.42 5.96
CA VAL A 296 -44.28 4.27 5.86
C VAL A 296 -44.01 4.70 4.41
N GLU A 297 -44.16 3.78 3.45
CA GLU A 297 -44.00 4.08 2.04
C GLU A 297 -45.11 5.02 1.52
N ASP A 298 -46.36 4.84 1.97
CA ASP A 298 -47.47 5.76 1.67
C ASP A 298 -47.18 7.16 2.22
N TYR A 299 -46.69 7.29 3.46
CA TYR A 299 -46.27 8.59 3.99
C TYR A 299 -45.17 9.22 3.13
N LEU A 300 -44.08 8.50 2.85
CA LEU A 300 -42.95 9.02 2.07
C LEU A 300 -43.33 9.42 0.63
N THR A 301 -44.23 8.68 -0.01
CA THR A 301 -44.72 8.96 -1.37
C THR A 301 -45.84 10.00 -1.41
N SER A 302 -46.59 10.18 -0.31
CA SER A 302 -47.61 11.23 -0.19
C SER A 302 -47.01 12.65 -0.10
N PHE A 303 -45.74 12.76 0.29
CA PHE A 303 -44.99 14.01 0.29
C PHE A 303 -44.36 14.28 -1.08
N THR A 304 -44.23 15.56 -1.44
CA THR A 304 -43.56 15.89 -2.69
C THR A 304 -42.08 15.49 -2.65
N GLY A 305 -41.51 15.06 -3.78
CA GLY A 305 -40.07 14.76 -3.93
C GLY A 305 -39.12 15.95 -3.69
N ARG A 306 -39.66 17.07 -3.18
CA ARG A 306 -38.97 18.31 -2.77
C ARG A 306 -38.64 18.31 -1.27
N THR A 307 -39.24 17.42 -0.48
CA THR A 307 -38.98 17.27 0.96
C THR A 307 -38.12 16.04 1.23
N PHE A 308 -38.54 14.88 0.75
CA PHE A 308 -37.75 13.65 0.78
C PHE A 308 -37.26 13.29 -0.63
N SER A 309 -36.05 12.78 -0.71
CA SER A 309 -35.47 12.25 -1.95
C SER A 309 -34.91 10.86 -1.70
N ARG A 310 -35.01 10.00 -2.70
CA ARG A 310 -34.48 8.64 -2.64
C ARG A 310 -33.01 8.63 -3.09
N ALA A 311 -32.16 8.02 -2.28
CA ALA A 311 -30.75 7.77 -2.56
C ALA A 311 -30.50 6.26 -2.42
N GLY A 312 -30.50 5.54 -3.55
CA GLY A 312 -30.54 4.06 -3.53
C GLY A 312 -31.88 3.55 -2.98
N ASP A 313 -31.84 2.71 -1.96
CA ASP A 313 -33.04 2.22 -1.25
C ASP A 313 -33.38 3.01 0.02
N SER A 314 -32.61 4.06 0.30
CA SER A 314 -32.77 4.91 1.48
C SER A 314 -33.38 6.27 1.13
N TYR A 315 -34.12 6.85 2.08
CA TYR A 315 -34.70 8.18 2.00
C TYR A 315 -33.87 9.19 2.79
N VAL A 316 -33.54 10.31 2.14
CA VAL A 316 -32.84 11.46 2.74
C VAL A 316 -33.67 12.73 2.56
N LEU A 317 -33.36 13.78 3.33
CA LEU A 317 -33.93 15.10 3.07
C LEU A 317 -33.36 15.67 1.76
N ALA A 318 -34.25 16.18 0.91
CA ALA A 318 -33.89 16.61 -0.44
C ALA A 318 -32.85 17.75 -0.47
N HIS A 319 -32.76 18.55 0.60
CA HIS A 319 -31.81 19.66 0.70
C HIS A 319 -31.15 19.79 2.07
N GLU A 320 -29.91 20.27 2.13
CA GLU A 320 -29.14 20.49 3.37
C GLU A 320 -29.80 21.56 4.24
N GLU A 321 -30.34 22.58 3.59
CA GLU A 321 -31.12 23.61 4.26
C GLU A 321 -32.42 23.04 4.84
N LEU A 322 -32.99 21.96 4.26
CA LEU A 322 -34.09 21.23 4.90
C LEU A 322 -33.58 20.43 6.10
N GLN A 323 -32.41 19.78 6.02
CA GLN A 323 -31.78 19.10 7.16
C GLN A 323 -31.58 20.10 8.32
N SER A 324 -30.97 21.26 8.06
CA SER A 324 -30.75 22.30 9.05
C SER A 324 -32.07 22.88 9.59
N THR A 325 -33.06 23.10 8.72
CA THR A 325 -34.38 23.63 9.11
C THR A 325 -35.15 22.59 9.94
N ALA A 326 -35.13 21.32 9.57
CA ALA A 326 -35.72 20.23 10.33
C ALA A 326 -35.04 20.11 11.70
N MET A 327 -33.70 20.15 11.77
CA MET A 327 -32.97 20.16 13.04
C MET A 327 -33.40 21.32 13.95
N LYS A 328 -33.54 22.54 13.38
CA LYS A 328 -34.01 23.73 14.12
C LYS A 328 -35.46 23.59 14.60
N LEU A 329 -36.36 23.08 13.76
CA LEU A 329 -37.78 22.90 14.08
C LEU A 329 -38.02 21.79 15.11
N LEU A 330 -37.26 20.69 15.03
CA LEU A 330 -37.32 19.58 15.98
C LEU A 330 -36.76 20.01 17.33
N GLY A 331 -35.66 20.75 17.32
CA GLY A 331 -34.96 21.23 18.51
C GLY A 331 -34.08 20.16 19.16
N PRO A 332 -33.13 20.56 20.03
CA PRO A 332 -32.11 19.67 20.57
C PRO A 332 -32.64 18.58 21.50
N SER A 333 -33.81 18.77 22.13
CA SER A 333 -34.41 17.74 22.99
C SER A 333 -35.00 16.61 22.15
N ARG A 334 -35.84 16.93 21.15
CA ARG A 334 -36.44 15.88 20.30
C ARG A 334 -35.41 15.15 19.45
N LEU A 335 -34.40 15.87 18.94
CA LEU A 335 -33.29 15.22 18.23
C LEU A 335 -32.54 14.24 19.14
N ARG A 336 -32.35 14.57 20.43
CA ARG A 336 -31.81 13.61 21.41
C ARG A 336 -32.73 12.41 21.60
N ASP A 337 -34.04 12.59 21.66
CA ASP A 337 -35.00 11.49 21.78
C ASP A 337 -34.96 10.55 20.55
N TYR A 338 -34.92 11.11 19.33
CA TYR A 338 -34.79 10.30 18.10
C TYR A 338 -33.45 9.59 18.00
N ARG A 339 -32.36 10.25 18.42
CA ARG A 339 -31.03 9.59 18.49
C ARG A 339 -31.00 8.51 19.55
N GLN A 340 -31.64 8.72 20.70
CA GLN A 340 -31.78 7.68 21.72
C GLN A 340 -32.49 6.45 21.16
N ARG A 341 -33.53 6.62 20.33
CA ARG A 341 -34.16 5.48 19.63
C ARG A 341 -33.21 4.76 18.69
N LEU A 342 -32.36 5.48 17.95
CA LEU A 342 -31.33 4.88 17.11
C LEU A 342 -30.28 4.13 17.95
N HIS A 343 -29.89 4.69 19.10
CA HIS A 343 -28.97 4.05 20.04
C HIS A 343 -29.56 2.77 20.64
N ASP A 344 -30.80 2.82 21.12
CA ASP A 344 -31.51 1.67 21.68
C ASP A 344 -31.70 0.57 20.62
N TRP A 345 -31.98 0.97 19.37
CA TRP A 345 -32.06 0.06 18.23
C TRP A 345 -30.73 -0.64 17.95
N ALA A 346 -29.64 0.12 17.88
CA ALA A 346 -28.29 -0.43 17.72
C ALA A 346 -27.90 -1.36 18.88
N ASP A 347 -28.24 -0.99 20.12
CA ASP A 347 -27.95 -1.77 21.32
C ASP A 347 -28.73 -3.11 21.31
N ARG A 348 -29.99 -3.14 20.84
CA ARG A 348 -30.76 -4.38 20.62
C ARG A 348 -30.12 -5.33 19.62
N TYR A 349 -29.63 -4.83 18.48
CA TYR A 349 -28.97 -5.65 17.47
C TYR A 349 -27.62 -6.18 17.96
N ARG A 350 -26.88 -5.35 18.71
CA ARG A 350 -25.64 -5.78 19.37
C ARG A 350 -25.88 -6.90 20.38
N GLU A 351 -26.93 -6.81 21.20
CA GLU A 351 -27.28 -7.86 22.17
C GLU A 351 -27.67 -9.18 21.51
N GLN A 352 -28.20 -9.12 20.28
CA GLN A 352 -28.51 -10.30 19.46
C GLN A 352 -27.30 -10.84 18.68
N GLY A 353 -26.16 -10.16 18.73
CA GLY A 353 -24.94 -10.58 18.02
C GLY A 353 -24.97 -10.30 16.53
N TRP A 354 -25.67 -9.26 16.07
CA TRP A 354 -25.70 -8.82 14.67
C TRP A 354 -26.18 -9.90 13.67
N PRO A 355 -27.45 -10.32 13.74
CA PRO A 355 -28.00 -11.37 12.87
C PRO A 355 -27.95 -11.03 11.37
N ALA A 356 -28.20 -12.02 10.51
CA ALA A 356 -28.12 -11.87 9.05
C ALA A 356 -29.06 -10.77 8.49
N ASP A 357 -30.18 -10.49 9.15
CA ASP A 357 -31.13 -9.43 8.83
C ASP A 357 -30.75 -8.06 9.41
N THR A 358 -29.51 -7.89 9.89
CA THR A 358 -29.01 -6.59 10.38
C THR A 358 -29.16 -5.50 9.30
N PRO A 359 -29.82 -4.38 9.62
CA PRO A 359 -30.02 -3.24 8.73
C PRO A 359 -28.73 -2.59 8.21
N GLU A 360 -28.74 -2.14 6.95
CA GLU A 360 -27.60 -1.48 6.32
C GLU A 360 -27.17 -0.23 7.09
N TYR A 361 -28.12 0.57 7.58
CA TYR A 361 -27.80 1.77 8.34
C TYR A 361 -26.95 1.44 9.58
N LEU A 362 -27.26 0.36 10.29
CA LEU A 362 -26.51 -0.05 11.47
C LEU A 362 -25.11 -0.56 11.12
N LEU A 363 -24.85 -0.97 9.87
CA LEU A 363 -23.54 -1.40 9.39
C LEU A 363 -22.73 -0.22 8.82
N LEU A 364 -23.31 0.61 7.97
CA LEU A 364 -22.57 1.62 7.18
C LEU A 364 -22.88 3.08 7.56
N GLY A 365 -24.09 3.37 8.04
CA GLY A 365 -24.55 4.75 8.28
C GLY A 365 -24.36 5.26 9.71
N TYR A 366 -24.53 4.37 10.70
CA TYR A 366 -24.57 4.72 12.12
C TYR A 366 -23.22 5.22 12.64
N PHE A 367 -22.11 4.62 12.22
CA PHE A 367 -20.76 5.04 12.61
C PHE A 367 -20.45 6.49 12.21
N GLY A 368 -20.85 6.88 10.99
CA GLY A 368 -20.72 8.26 10.50
C GLY A 368 -21.49 9.23 11.38
N MET A 369 -22.76 8.93 11.68
CA MET A 369 -23.58 9.76 12.58
C MET A 369 -22.94 9.96 13.96
N LEU A 370 -22.36 8.89 14.55
CA LEU A 370 -21.68 8.99 15.85
C LEU A 370 -20.43 9.87 15.78
N SER A 371 -19.66 9.74 14.70
CA SER A 371 -18.45 10.53 14.45
C SER A 371 -18.80 12.02 14.31
N ASP A 372 -19.89 12.35 13.61
CA ASP A 372 -20.35 13.74 13.42
C ASP A 372 -20.84 14.39 14.71
N GLN A 373 -21.39 13.59 15.63
CA GLN A 373 -21.79 14.05 16.96
C GLN A 373 -20.62 14.15 17.94
N GLY A 374 -19.45 13.59 17.60
CA GLY A 374 -18.33 13.47 18.53
C GLY A 374 -18.62 12.49 19.68
N ASP A 375 -19.47 11.47 19.47
CA ASP A 375 -19.70 10.42 20.47
C ASP A 375 -18.55 9.40 20.46
N HIS A 376 -17.40 9.82 21.01
CA HIS A 376 -16.18 9.02 21.02
C HIS A 376 -16.36 7.65 21.68
N THR A 377 -17.21 7.55 22.71
CA THR A 377 -17.44 6.30 23.43
C THR A 377 -18.13 5.27 22.53
N ARG A 378 -19.21 5.67 21.83
CA ARG A 378 -19.90 4.75 20.92
C ARG A 378 -19.11 4.51 19.64
N VAL A 379 -18.35 5.48 19.12
CA VAL A 379 -17.42 5.29 17.98
C VAL A 379 -16.43 4.17 18.28
N VAL A 380 -15.77 4.23 19.44
CA VAL A 380 -14.83 3.19 19.88
C VAL A 380 -15.54 1.85 20.05
N GLN A 381 -16.75 1.85 20.61
CA GLN A 381 -17.51 0.62 20.80
C GLN A 381 -17.86 -0.05 19.47
N GLN A 382 -18.28 0.70 18.46
CA GLN A 382 -18.57 0.17 17.13
C GLN A 382 -17.29 -0.32 16.44
N ALA A 383 -16.21 0.47 16.50
CA ALA A 383 -14.92 0.13 15.89
C ALA A 383 -14.22 -1.08 16.53
N THR A 384 -14.64 -1.51 17.73
CA THR A 384 -14.07 -2.69 18.43
C THR A 384 -15.05 -3.87 18.51
N ASP A 385 -16.21 -3.78 17.85
CA ASP A 385 -17.21 -4.85 17.82
C ASP A 385 -16.92 -5.84 16.69
N ALA A 386 -16.31 -6.97 17.05
CA ALA A 386 -15.98 -8.04 16.09
C ALA A 386 -17.21 -8.63 15.41
N GLY A 387 -18.30 -8.86 16.13
CA GLY A 387 -19.52 -9.43 15.54
C GLY A 387 -20.13 -8.50 14.49
N ARG A 388 -20.06 -7.18 14.72
CA ARG A 388 -20.52 -6.19 13.74
C ARG A 388 -19.65 -6.19 12.49
N HIS A 389 -18.33 -6.23 12.66
CA HIS A 389 -17.41 -6.25 11.52
C HIS A 389 -17.46 -7.58 10.75
N ASP A 390 -17.77 -8.70 11.40
CA ASP A 390 -18.05 -9.98 10.73
C ASP A 390 -19.32 -9.87 9.89
N ARG A 391 -20.40 -9.32 10.46
CA ARG A 391 -21.64 -9.07 9.69
C ARG A 391 -21.42 -8.06 8.56
N MET A 392 -20.59 -7.04 8.77
CA MET A 392 -20.23 -6.07 7.74
C MET A 392 -19.46 -6.74 6.60
N LEU A 393 -18.52 -7.63 6.90
CA LEU A 393 -17.79 -8.41 5.90
C LEU A 393 -18.76 -9.22 5.02
N ASP A 394 -19.74 -9.89 5.62
CA ASP A 394 -20.76 -10.64 4.88
C ASP A 394 -21.60 -9.74 3.95
N TYR A 395 -21.78 -8.46 4.31
CA TYR A 395 -22.55 -7.48 3.52
C TYR A 395 -21.71 -6.86 2.38
N THR A 396 -20.50 -6.39 2.69
CA THR A 396 -19.66 -5.62 1.76
C THR A 396 -18.76 -6.51 0.90
N GLY A 397 -18.52 -7.75 1.32
CA GLY A 397 -17.54 -8.66 0.72
C GLY A 397 -16.08 -8.33 1.08
N GLY A 398 -15.83 -7.42 2.04
CA GLY A 398 -14.47 -7.08 2.48
C GLY A 398 -14.40 -6.25 3.77
N ASP A 399 -13.20 -6.21 4.37
CA ASP A 399 -12.90 -5.55 5.65
C ASP A 399 -12.42 -4.11 5.52
N ALA A 400 -12.34 -3.57 4.31
CA ALA A 400 -11.87 -2.21 4.08
C ALA A 400 -12.62 -1.16 4.90
N VAL A 401 -13.96 -1.25 4.93
CA VAL A 401 -14.81 -0.32 5.70
C VAL A 401 -14.54 -0.44 7.20
N ALA A 402 -14.41 -1.66 7.71
CA ALA A 402 -14.07 -1.91 9.11
C ALA A 402 -12.68 -1.37 9.49
N LEU A 403 -11.70 -1.50 8.59
CA LEU A 403 -10.36 -0.93 8.77
C LEU A 403 -10.39 0.61 8.79
N ASP A 404 -11.20 1.22 7.92
CA ASP A 404 -11.40 2.68 7.86
C ASP A 404 -12.06 3.20 9.15
N GLU A 405 -13.08 2.52 9.66
CA GLU A 405 -13.72 2.88 10.94
C GLU A 405 -12.75 2.82 12.12
N VAL A 406 -11.89 1.79 12.17
CA VAL A 406 -10.86 1.69 13.20
C VAL A 406 -9.86 2.84 13.09
N ALA A 407 -9.43 3.20 11.87
CA ALA A 407 -8.54 4.33 11.65
C ALA A 407 -9.17 5.66 12.07
N LEU A 408 -10.43 5.90 11.72
CA LEU A 408 -11.19 7.09 12.12
C LEU A 408 -11.37 7.16 13.64
N ALA A 409 -11.61 6.03 14.32
CA ALA A 409 -11.70 5.98 15.78
C ALA A 409 -10.36 6.34 16.45
N GLU A 410 -9.23 5.87 15.93
CA GLU A 410 -7.90 6.25 16.43
C GLU A 410 -7.60 7.75 16.25
N GLU A 411 -7.99 8.32 15.10
CA GLU A 411 -7.83 9.75 14.81
C GLU A 411 -8.70 10.60 15.72
N ALA A 412 -9.97 10.21 15.91
CA ALA A 412 -10.91 10.89 16.80
C ALA A 412 -10.41 10.90 18.25
N LEU A 413 -9.85 9.79 18.75
CA LEU A 413 -9.25 9.72 20.08
C LEU A 413 -8.02 10.62 20.19
N SER A 414 -7.14 10.60 19.19
CA SER A 414 -5.93 11.43 19.17
C SER A 414 -6.29 12.93 19.22
N ALA A 415 -7.41 13.33 18.61
CA ALA A 415 -7.88 14.72 18.57
C ALA A 415 -8.38 15.26 19.92
N THR A 416 -8.78 14.38 20.86
CA THR A 416 -9.24 14.78 22.21
C THR A 416 -8.10 15.25 23.11
N GLY A 417 -6.86 14.87 22.80
CA GLY A 417 -5.69 15.09 23.65
C GLY A 417 -5.59 14.13 24.85
N ASP A 418 -6.61 13.30 25.08
CA ASP A 418 -6.59 12.27 26.11
C ASP A 418 -5.78 11.06 25.61
N CYS A 419 -4.61 10.81 26.20
CA CYS A 419 -3.79 9.64 25.91
C CYS A 419 -4.37 8.35 26.53
N ASP A 420 -5.57 7.93 26.10
CA ASP A 420 -6.17 6.65 26.52
C ASP A 420 -5.48 5.48 25.81
N LEU A 421 -4.35 5.06 26.38
CA LEU A 421 -3.56 3.94 25.86
C LEU A 421 -4.31 2.60 25.91
N VAL A 422 -5.29 2.43 26.80
CA VAL A 422 -6.06 1.17 26.88
C VAL A 422 -6.94 1.02 25.65
N THR A 423 -7.68 2.07 25.32
CA THR A 423 -8.56 2.09 24.16
C THR A 423 -7.76 2.02 22.85
N LEU A 424 -6.65 2.75 22.75
CA LEU A 424 -5.75 2.69 21.59
C LEU A 424 -5.18 1.27 21.39
N CYS A 425 -4.77 0.59 22.46
CA CYS A 425 -4.33 -0.80 22.36
C CYS A 425 -5.45 -1.73 21.87
N ARG A 426 -6.70 -1.55 22.32
CA ARG A 426 -7.85 -2.34 21.83
C ARG A 426 -8.10 -2.12 20.34
N LEU A 427 -8.09 -0.88 19.87
CA LEU A 427 -8.23 -0.55 18.44
C LEU A 427 -7.08 -1.15 17.61
N ALA A 428 -5.85 -1.05 18.10
CA ALA A 428 -4.67 -1.61 17.43
C ALA A 428 -4.72 -3.14 17.35
N LEU A 429 -5.17 -3.83 18.41
CA LEU A 429 -5.35 -5.28 18.41
C LEU A 429 -6.49 -5.72 17.47
N HIS A 430 -7.60 -4.98 17.45
CA HIS A 430 -8.71 -5.26 16.55
C HIS A 430 -8.33 -5.08 15.09
N ARG A 431 -7.57 -4.01 14.77
CA ARG A 431 -6.97 -3.82 13.44
C ARG A 431 -6.07 -4.98 13.07
N ALA A 432 -5.19 -5.41 13.98
CA ALA A 432 -4.28 -6.51 13.74
C ALA A 432 -5.04 -7.82 13.46
N ASP A 433 -6.20 -8.04 14.09
CA ASP A 433 -7.07 -9.19 13.78
C ASP A 433 -7.70 -9.11 12.39
N LEU A 434 -8.21 -7.95 11.99
CA LEU A 434 -8.74 -7.72 10.65
C LEU A 434 -7.63 -7.89 9.59
N GLU A 435 -6.46 -7.32 9.80
CA GLU A 435 -5.32 -7.45 8.87
C GLU A 435 -4.83 -8.90 8.78
N ARG A 436 -4.73 -9.61 9.91
CA ARG A 436 -4.36 -11.03 9.96
C ARG A 436 -5.37 -11.90 9.22
N ARG A 437 -6.67 -11.60 9.34
CA ARG A 437 -7.72 -12.27 8.56
C ARG A 437 -7.55 -12.09 7.05
N ASN A 438 -7.01 -10.96 6.60
CA ASN A 438 -6.82 -10.66 5.17
C ASN A 438 -5.41 -11.01 4.63
N SER A 439 -4.45 -11.36 5.50
CA SER A 439 -3.03 -11.52 5.12
C SER A 439 -2.75 -12.74 4.24
N HIS A 440 -3.65 -13.73 4.25
CA HIS A 440 -3.52 -14.98 3.49
C HIS A 440 -4.54 -15.10 2.35
N ILE A 441 -5.23 -14.01 2.01
CA ILE A 441 -6.08 -13.96 0.82
C ILE A 441 -5.19 -14.12 -0.43
N PRO A 442 -5.47 -15.09 -1.32
CA PRO A 442 -4.72 -15.23 -2.56
C PRO A 442 -4.82 -13.96 -3.43
N LEU A 443 -3.70 -13.48 -3.96
CA LEU A 443 -3.64 -12.24 -4.74
C LEU A 443 -4.49 -12.28 -6.03
N ASP A 444 -4.67 -13.48 -6.60
CA ASP A 444 -5.51 -13.72 -7.79
C ASP A 444 -7.00 -13.87 -7.46
N LEU A 445 -7.40 -13.98 -6.19
CA LEU A 445 -8.79 -14.22 -5.80
C LEU A 445 -9.73 -13.07 -6.22
N PRO A 446 -9.35 -11.78 -6.07
CA PRO A 446 -10.15 -10.69 -6.62
C PRO A 446 -10.35 -10.80 -8.14
N ARG A 447 -9.34 -11.25 -8.88
CA ARG A 447 -9.46 -11.47 -10.33
C ARG A 447 -10.47 -12.57 -10.64
N LEU A 448 -10.47 -13.67 -9.90
CA LEU A 448 -11.49 -14.72 -10.00
C LEU A 448 -12.90 -14.16 -9.75
N TRP A 449 -13.10 -13.38 -8.67
CA TRP A 449 -14.39 -12.75 -8.39
C TRP A 449 -14.87 -11.83 -9.53
N ALA A 450 -13.96 -11.09 -10.16
CA ALA A 450 -14.28 -10.30 -11.35
C ALA A 450 -14.64 -11.17 -12.56
N ALA A 451 -13.94 -12.28 -12.80
CA ALA A 451 -14.21 -13.20 -13.90
C ALA A 451 -15.59 -13.88 -13.82
N VAL A 452 -16.06 -14.20 -12.61
CA VAL A 452 -17.42 -14.71 -12.39
C VAL A 452 -18.50 -13.61 -12.45
N GLY A 453 -18.10 -12.33 -12.51
CA GLY A 453 -18.97 -11.17 -12.71
C GLY A 453 -19.22 -10.32 -11.46
N ASN A 454 -18.59 -10.64 -10.32
CA ASN A 454 -18.78 -9.92 -9.06
C ASN A 454 -17.63 -8.92 -8.80
N VAL A 455 -17.60 -7.85 -9.60
CA VAL A 455 -16.53 -6.84 -9.54
C VAL A 455 -16.55 -6.05 -8.21
N THR A 456 -17.72 -5.82 -7.63
CA THR A 456 -17.85 -5.13 -6.33
C THR A 456 -17.16 -5.90 -5.22
N ARG A 457 -17.37 -7.23 -5.13
CA ARG A 457 -16.68 -8.09 -4.17
C ARG A 457 -15.18 -8.15 -4.43
N ALA A 458 -14.77 -8.21 -5.69
CA ALA A 458 -13.35 -8.14 -6.07
C ALA A 458 -12.67 -6.86 -5.55
N GLU A 459 -13.29 -5.69 -5.74
CA GLU A 459 -12.75 -4.43 -5.23
C GLU A 459 -12.71 -4.38 -3.69
N ALA A 460 -13.78 -4.85 -3.03
CA ALA A 460 -13.84 -4.89 -1.58
C ALA A 460 -12.70 -5.74 -1.01
N LEU A 461 -12.43 -6.91 -1.60
CA LEU A 461 -11.31 -7.77 -1.24
C LEU A 461 -9.96 -7.06 -1.45
N VAL A 462 -9.74 -6.42 -2.60
CA VAL A 462 -8.49 -5.69 -2.86
C VAL A 462 -8.25 -4.59 -1.82
N ARG A 463 -9.27 -3.82 -1.47
CA ARG A 463 -9.13 -2.78 -0.43
C ARG A 463 -8.83 -3.36 0.95
N SER A 464 -9.27 -4.59 1.21
CA SER A 464 -9.02 -5.32 2.46
C SER A 464 -7.62 -5.91 2.56
N ILE A 465 -6.95 -6.16 1.42
CA ILE A 465 -5.55 -6.59 1.39
C ILE A 465 -4.68 -5.46 1.93
N SER A 466 -3.78 -5.79 2.87
CA SER A 466 -2.83 -4.82 3.43
C SER A 466 -1.95 -4.22 2.32
N GLU A 467 -1.68 -2.91 2.42
CA GLU A 467 -0.73 -2.23 1.51
C GLU A 467 0.73 -2.65 1.78
N ASP A 468 0.99 -3.36 2.89
CA ASP A 468 2.34 -3.80 3.24
C ASP A 468 2.96 -4.63 2.11
N GLY A 469 4.13 -4.20 1.64
CA GLY A 469 4.87 -4.88 0.59
C GLY A 469 4.24 -4.81 -0.80
N GLY A 470 3.31 -3.87 -1.06
CA GLY A 470 2.72 -3.66 -2.39
C GLY A 470 1.77 -4.78 -2.84
N MET A 471 1.31 -5.63 -1.92
CA MET A 471 0.39 -6.74 -2.20
C MET A 471 -0.91 -6.26 -2.84
N ARG A 472 -1.47 -5.16 -2.32
CA ARG A 472 -2.65 -4.51 -2.90
C ARG A 472 -2.40 -4.04 -4.35
N GLY A 473 -1.26 -3.39 -4.61
CA GLY A 473 -0.87 -2.99 -5.96
C GLY A 473 -0.72 -4.17 -6.93
N GLY A 474 -0.22 -5.32 -6.45
CA GLY A 474 -0.21 -6.57 -7.20
C GLY A 474 -1.61 -7.08 -7.54
N ALA A 475 -2.51 -7.12 -6.57
CA ALA A 475 -3.91 -7.53 -6.79
C ALA A 475 -4.66 -6.56 -7.74
N LEU A 476 -4.43 -5.26 -7.64
CA LEU A 476 -4.96 -4.27 -8.59
C LEU A 476 -4.43 -4.49 -10.02
N SER A 477 -3.15 -4.86 -10.15
CA SER A 477 -2.52 -5.17 -11.45
C SER A 477 -3.16 -6.40 -12.12
N LEU A 478 -3.75 -7.31 -11.35
CA LEU A 478 -4.48 -8.47 -11.86
C LEU A 478 -5.97 -8.19 -12.11
N LEU A 479 -6.60 -7.37 -11.26
CA LEU A 479 -8.02 -7.03 -11.34
C LEU A 479 -8.35 -6.06 -12.49
N ALA A 480 -7.50 -5.04 -12.71
CA ALA A 480 -7.78 -4.01 -13.69
C ALA A 480 -7.86 -4.55 -15.14
N PRO A 481 -6.94 -5.42 -15.61
CA PRO A 481 -7.04 -6.03 -16.94
C PRO A 481 -8.30 -6.90 -17.10
N GLU A 482 -8.68 -7.66 -16.07
CA GLU A 482 -9.89 -8.50 -16.10
C GLU A 482 -11.16 -7.65 -16.22
N THR A 483 -11.22 -6.56 -15.45
CA THR A 483 -12.32 -5.59 -15.50
C THR A 483 -12.42 -4.94 -16.89
N ALA A 484 -11.28 -4.66 -17.53
CA ALA A 484 -11.24 -4.14 -18.90
C ALA A 484 -11.71 -5.18 -19.92
N ALA A 485 -11.28 -6.43 -19.78
CA ALA A 485 -11.67 -7.54 -20.66
C ALA A 485 -13.18 -7.85 -20.57
N ALA A 486 -13.80 -7.65 -19.40
CA ALA A 486 -15.24 -7.73 -19.21
C ALA A 486 -16.04 -6.56 -19.84
N GLY A 487 -15.37 -5.56 -20.41
CA GLY A 487 -16.00 -4.40 -21.05
C GLY A 487 -16.26 -3.20 -20.12
N HIS A 488 -15.89 -3.29 -18.84
CA HIS A 488 -16.06 -2.19 -17.87
C HIS A 488 -14.90 -1.18 -17.95
N HIS A 489 -14.68 -0.59 -19.14
CA HIS A 489 -13.49 0.23 -19.44
C HIS A 489 -13.28 1.43 -18.50
N ALA A 490 -14.36 2.18 -18.19
CA ALA A 490 -14.27 3.32 -17.28
C ALA A 490 -13.92 2.90 -15.85
N HIS A 491 -14.29 1.68 -15.46
CA HIS A 491 -13.95 1.13 -14.15
C HIS A 491 -12.49 0.66 -14.10
N ALA A 492 -12.03 -0.02 -15.16
CA ALA A 492 -10.64 -0.42 -15.29
C ALA A 492 -9.68 0.78 -15.34
N GLU A 493 -10.06 1.88 -16.00
CA GLU A 493 -9.31 3.14 -15.98
C GLU A 493 -9.18 3.70 -14.54
N ARG A 494 -10.24 3.63 -13.71
CA ARG A 494 -10.15 4.03 -12.29
C ARG A 494 -9.23 3.11 -11.50
N LEU A 495 -9.32 1.79 -11.70
CA LEU A 495 -8.46 0.83 -11.04
C LEU A 495 -6.98 1.05 -11.37
N VAL A 496 -6.67 1.38 -12.63
CA VAL A 496 -5.31 1.77 -13.05
C VAL A 496 -4.80 2.98 -12.26
N GLY A 497 -5.64 3.97 -12.01
CA GLY A 497 -5.29 5.13 -11.19
C GLY A 497 -4.93 4.80 -9.73
N LEU A 498 -5.37 3.64 -9.23
CA LEU A 498 -5.05 3.16 -7.88
C LEU A 498 -3.78 2.30 -7.83
N ILE A 499 -3.24 1.87 -8.98
CA ILE A 499 -2.03 1.03 -9.01
C ILE A 499 -0.82 1.91 -8.67
N PRO A 500 -0.06 1.59 -7.60
CA PRO A 500 1.16 2.33 -7.28
C PRO A 500 2.22 2.13 -8.40
N PRO A 501 3.05 3.14 -8.68
CA PRO A 501 4.03 3.08 -9.78
C PRO A 501 5.11 2.02 -9.60
N ARG A 502 5.28 1.49 -8.38
CA ARG A 502 6.18 0.38 -8.05
C ARG A 502 5.50 -0.56 -7.07
N VAL A 503 5.63 -1.85 -7.33
CA VAL A 503 5.15 -2.93 -6.45
C VAL A 503 6.34 -3.82 -6.11
N PHE A 504 6.47 -4.21 -4.84
CA PHE A 504 7.63 -4.98 -4.36
C PHE A 504 7.63 -6.45 -4.83
N ILE A 505 6.45 -7.03 -5.12
CA ILE A 505 6.34 -8.40 -5.63
C ILE A 505 7.04 -8.56 -7.00
N ALA A 506 6.96 -7.53 -7.84
CA ALA A 506 7.69 -7.41 -9.10
C ALA A 506 7.62 -5.97 -9.61
N GLU A 507 8.79 -5.36 -9.88
CA GLU A 507 8.90 -3.96 -10.33
C GLU A 507 8.19 -3.68 -11.68
N ASP A 508 7.90 -4.74 -12.44
CA ASP A 508 7.38 -4.70 -13.82
C ASP A 508 5.85 -4.85 -13.93
N GLU A 509 5.17 -5.31 -12.88
CA GLU A 509 3.73 -5.66 -12.93
C GLU A 509 2.79 -4.48 -13.23
N PRO A 510 2.97 -3.28 -12.62
CA PRO A 510 2.09 -2.14 -12.90
C PRO A 510 2.06 -1.74 -14.38
N GLY A 511 3.24 -1.66 -15.01
CA GLY A 511 3.35 -1.24 -16.40
C GLY A 511 2.78 -2.26 -17.37
N LYS A 512 2.91 -3.55 -17.05
CA LYS A 512 2.30 -4.64 -17.82
C LYS A 512 0.77 -4.58 -17.73
N ALA A 513 0.21 -4.45 -16.53
CA ALA A 513 -1.23 -4.35 -16.32
C ALA A 513 -1.84 -3.16 -17.07
N ILE A 514 -1.21 -1.98 -16.98
CA ILE A 514 -1.66 -0.77 -17.70
C ILE A 514 -1.66 -0.99 -19.21
N SER A 515 -0.64 -1.66 -19.75
CA SER A 515 -0.56 -1.98 -21.18
C SER A 515 -1.69 -2.92 -21.61
N GLU A 516 -2.04 -3.91 -20.79
CA GLU A 516 -3.13 -4.84 -21.05
C GLU A 516 -4.52 -4.16 -20.96
N VAL A 517 -4.73 -3.29 -19.98
CA VAL A 517 -5.95 -2.48 -19.88
C VAL A 517 -6.10 -1.57 -21.11
N ALA A 518 -5.03 -0.87 -21.50
CA ALA A 518 -5.04 -0.01 -22.68
C ALA A 518 -5.40 -0.79 -23.96
N ARG A 519 -4.87 -2.02 -24.12
CA ARG A 519 -5.25 -2.91 -25.22
C ARG A 519 -6.73 -3.24 -25.21
N CYS A 520 -7.27 -3.72 -24.09
CA CYS A 520 -8.67 -4.14 -23.98
C CYS A 520 -9.63 -2.97 -24.29
N ILE A 521 -9.33 -1.76 -23.78
CA ILE A 521 -10.09 -0.55 -24.08
C ILE A 521 -10.02 -0.19 -25.56
N ALA A 522 -8.86 -0.34 -26.20
CA ALA A 522 -8.69 -0.12 -27.63
C ALA A 522 -9.45 -1.14 -28.48
N GLU A 523 -9.42 -2.43 -28.10
CA GLU A 523 -10.20 -3.52 -28.72
C GLU A 523 -11.70 -3.26 -28.62
N GLY A 524 -12.15 -2.61 -27.53
CA GLY A 524 -13.51 -2.14 -27.36
C GLY A 524 -13.89 -0.87 -28.16
N GLY A 525 -12.97 -0.33 -28.96
CA GLY A 525 -13.19 0.82 -29.84
C GLY A 525 -12.97 2.19 -29.18
N GLU A 526 -12.56 2.26 -27.92
CA GLU A 526 -12.37 3.51 -27.19
C GLU A 526 -10.93 4.06 -27.29
N ARG A 527 -10.50 4.35 -28.52
CA ARG A 527 -9.11 4.77 -28.85
C ARG A 527 -8.56 5.87 -27.92
N GLU A 528 -9.28 6.97 -27.74
CA GLU A 528 -8.78 8.10 -26.94
C GLU A 528 -8.60 7.74 -25.46
N ARG A 529 -9.50 6.90 -24.91
CA ARG A 529 -9.37 6.40 -23.54
C ARG A 529 -8.19 5.45 -23.42
N ALA A 530 -8.01 4.56 -24.39
CA ALA A 530 -6.87 3.66 -24.45
C ALA A 530 -5.53 4.41 -24.51
N LEU A 531 -5.43 5.47 -25.33
CA LEU A 531 -4.25 6.34 -25.39
C LEU A 531 -3.99 7.08 -24.07
N ARG A 532 -5.04 7.51 -23.35
CA ARG A 532 -4.88 8.11 -22.02
C ARG A 532 -4.30 7.11 -21.02
N VAL A 533 -4.87 5.91 -20.95
CA VAL A 533 -4.36 4.83 -20.07
C VAL A 533 -2.93 4.45 -20.45
N ALA A 534 -2.60 4.34 -21.74
CA ALA A 534 -1.24 4.05 -22.17
C ALA A 534 -0.22 5.11 -21.73
N ARG A 535 -0.63 6.39 -21.69
CA ARG A 535 0.21 7.50 -21.26
C ARG A 535 0.39 7.59 -19.73
N SER A 536 -0.44 6.92 -18.94
CA SER A 536 -0.29 6.88 -17.48
C SER A 536 0.70 5.83 -16.98
N ALA A 537 1.27 5.01 -17.88
CA ALA A 537 2.27 4.01 -17.52
C ALA A 537 3.52 4.64 -16.86
N PRO A 538 4.11 4.01 -15.81
CA PRO A 538 5.04 4.66 -14.90
C PRO A 538 6.42 4.97 -15.48
N THR A 539 6.82 4.32 -16.57
CA THR A 539 8.13 4.53 -17.22
C THR A 539 7.99 4.67 -18.74
N PRO A 540 8.91 5.37 -19.43
CA PRO A 540 8.89 5.45 -20.89
C PRO A 540 8.93 4.08 -21.60
N PHE A 541 9.55 3.08 -20.96
CA PHE A 541 9.55 1.70 -21.44
C PHE A 541 8.13 1.12 -21.43
N TRP A 542 7.41 1.23 -20.32
CA TRP A 542 6.04 0.74 -20.17
C TRP A 542 5.04 1.56 -20.99
N GLN A 543 5.25 2.87 -21.11
CA GLN A 543 4.46 3.73 -21.98
C GLN A 543 4.59 3.31 -23.45
N SER A 544 5.81 2.98 -23.90
CA SER A 544 6.05 2.49 -25.26
C SER A 544 5.36 1.15 -25.49
N ARG A 545 5.39 0.24 -24.52
CA ARG A 545 4.61 -1.01 -24.57
C ARG A 545 3.12 -0.72 -24.70
N ALA A 546 2.57 0.13 -23.84
CA ALA A 546 1.15 0.40 -23.82
C ALA A 546 0.68 1.07 -25.14
N LEU A 547 1.46 1.98 -25.72
CA LEU A 547 1.16 2.57 -27.03
C LEU A 547 1.18 1.53 -28.16
N ALA A 548 2.16 0.63 -28.17
CA ALA A 548 2.20 -0.50 -29.08
C ALA A 548 0.96 -1.39 -28.94
N GLU A 549 0.54 -1.69 -27.71
CA GLU A 549 -0.66 -2.49 -27.42
C GLU A 549 -1.96 -1.78 -27.81
N VAL A 550 -2.03 -0.44 -27.69
CA VAL A 550 -3.15 0.36 -28.22
C VAL A 550 -3.23 0.25 -29.73
N ALA A 551 -2.10 0.35 -30.45
CA ALA A 551 -2.09 0.19 -31.90
C ALA A 551 -2.62 -1.19 -32.34
N ILE A 552 -2.19 -2.25 -31.62
CA ILE A 552 -2.69 -3.61 -31.84
C ILE A 552 -4.20 -3.70 -31.56
N GLY A 553 -4.67 -3.12 -30.45
CA GLY A 553 -6.08 -3.13 -30.08
C GLY A 553 -6.96 -2.36 -31.06
N VAL A 554 -6.52 -1.19 -31.53
CA VAL A 554 -7.19 -0.38 -32.57
C VAL A 554 -7.30 -1.18 -33.87
N ALA A 555 -6.23 -1.88 -34.27
CA ALA A 555 -6.30 -2.79 -35.40
C ALA A 555 -7.38 -3.84 -35.15
N ARG A 556 -7.34 -4.60 -34.05
CA ARG A 556 -8.32 -5.67 -33.76
C ARG A 556 -9.77 -5.19 -33.65
N ALA A 557 -10.01 -3.95 -33.23
CA ALA A 557 -11.35 -3.33 -33.20
C ALA A 557 -11.96 -3.10 -34.60
N GLY A 558 -11.20 -3.33 -35.68
CA GLY A 558 -11.67 -3.19 -37.05
C GLY A 558 -11.27 -1.88 -37.74
N ALA A 559 -10.45 -1.03 -37.09
CA ALA A 559 -9.93 0.19 -37.72
C ALA A 559 -8.97 -0.11 -38.88
N SER A 560 -8.60 0.92 -39.64
CA SER A 560 -7.67 0.76 -40.76
C SER A 560 -6.26 0.38 -40.26
N LEU A 561 -5.59 -0.55 -40.93
CA LEU A 561 -4.23 -0.96 -40.55
C LEU A 561 -3.22 0.18 -40.73
N ALA A 562 -3.48 1.13 -41.63
CA ALA A 562 -2.66 2.32 -41.81
C ALA A 562 -2.69 3.24 -40.57
N GLU A 563 -3.87 3.42 -39.98
CA GLU A 563 -4.04 4.19 -38.75
C GLU A 563 -3.36 3.51 -37.55
N ALA A 564 -3.46 2.18 -37.45
CA ALA A 564 -2.75 1.42 -36.43
C ALA A 564 -1.22 1.52 -36.64
N GLU A 565 -0.74 1.44 -37.88
CA GLU A 565 0.68 1.60 -38.22
C GLU A 565 1.20 2.99 -37.84
N GLU A 566 0.42 4.05 -38.06
CA GLU A 566 0.79 5.41 -37.64
C GLU A 566 1.03 5.50 -36.12
N LEU A 567 0.17 4.85 -35.32
CA LEU A 567 0.36 4.77 -33.87
C LEU A 567 1.61 3.98 -33.48
N VAL A 568 1.97 2.94 -34.23
CA VAL A 568 3.23 2.21 -34.00
C VAL A 568 4.43 3.13 -34.18
N TRP A 569 4.44 3.96 -35.23
CA TRP A 569 5.55 4.90 -35.46
C TRP A 569 5.64 6.02 -34.42
N GLN A 570 4.58 6.28 -33.66
CA GLN A 570 4.59 7.19 -32.50
C GLN A 570 5.21 6.54 -31.24
N THR A 571 5.48 5.24 -31.25
CA THR A 571 6.08 4.52 -30.12
C THR A 571 7.59 4.78 -30.05
N PRO A 572 8.12 5.41 -28.97
CA PRO A 572 9.52 5.84 -28.92
C PRO A 572 10.55 4.70 -28.99
N MET A 573 10.26 3.57 -28.32
CA MET A 573 11.23 2.48 -28.19
C MET A 573 11.16 1.51 -29.38
N PRO A 574 12.28 1.26 -30.10
CA PRO A 574 12.32 0.31 -31.22
C PRO A 574 11.85 -1.10 -30.86
N TYR A 575 12.16 -1.56 -29.64
CA TYR A 575 11.78 -2.88 -29.16
C TYR A 575 10.26 -3.13 -29.25
N TRP A 576 9.46 -2.18 -28.78
CA TRP A 576 8.00 -2.27 -28.79
C TRP A 576 7.41 -1.99 -30.19
N ARG A 577 8.07 -1.14 -30.99
CA ARG A 577 7.70 -0.93 -32.40
C ARG A 577 7.77 -2.22 -33.21
N VAL A 578 8.87 -2.95 -33.12
CA VAL A 578 9.06 -4.23 -33.84
C VAL A 578 7.99 -5.24 -33.46
N GLN A 579 7.67 -5.36 -32.16
CA GLN A 579 6.61 -6.27 -31.71
C GLN A 579 5.24 -5.86 -32.25
N ALA A 580 4.91 -4.56 -32.24
CA ALA A 580 3.66 -4.06 -32.78
C ALA A 580 3.56 -4.24 -34.29
N LEU A 581 4.62 -3.96 -35.05
CA LEU A 581 4.67 -4.22 -36.50
C LEU A 581 4.45 -5.70 -36.82
N GLY A 582 5.07 -6.61 -36.06
CA GLY A 582 4.84 -8.05 -36.20
C GLY A 582 3.39 -8.45 -35.93
N ALA A 583 2.78 -7.91 -34.87
CA ALA A 583 1.37 -8.16 -34.53
C ALA A 583 0.40 -7.56 -35.56
N LEU A 584 0.67 -6.35 -36.09
CA LEU A 584 -0.09 -5.77 -37.19
C LEU A 584 0.05 -6.58 -38.49
N GLY A 585 1.24 -7.12 -38.76
CA GLY A 585 1.45 -8.05 -39.87
C GLY A 585 0.61 -9.33 -39.74
N GLN A 586 0.48 -9.87 -38.53
CA GLN A 586 -0.42 -10.99 -38.25
C GLN A 586 -1.89 -10.62 -38.51
N GLU A 587 -2.32 -9.43 -38.08
CA GLU A 587 -3.68 -8.94 -38.32
C GLU A 587 -3.95 -8.68 -39.81
N ALA A 588 -2.98 -8.13 -40.54
CA ALA A 588 -3.03 -7.99 -42.00
C ALA A 588 -3.19 -9.35 -42.70
N ALA A 589 -2.46 -10.37 -42.24
CA ALA A 589 -2.61 -11.72 -42.78
C ALA A 589 -4.02 -12.29 -42.53
N ARG A 590 -4.59 -12.09 -41.32
CA ARG A 590 -5.97 -12.52 -41.00
C ARG A 590 -7.02 -11.84 -41.87
N ARG A 591 -6.80 -10.57 -42.21
CA ARG A 591 -7.69 -9.79 -43.11
C ARG A 591 -7.53 -10.12 -44.58
N GLY A 592 -6.60 -11.02 -44.93
CA GLY A 592 -6.33 -11.39 -46.31
C GLY A 592 -5.50 -10.37 -47.09
N GLU A 593 -4.65 -9.59 -46.40
CA GLU A 593 -3.74 -8.59 -46.99
C GLU A 593 -2.26 -9.06 -46.92
N PRO A 594 -1.86 -10.10 -47.67
CA PRO A 594 -0.54 -10.72 -47.55
C PRO A 594 0.60 -9.76 -47.91
N GLY A 595 0.39 -8.87 -48.88
CA GLY A 595 1.41 -7.89 -49.29
C GLY A 595 1.69 -6.85 -48.20
N LEU A 596 0.66 -6.42 -47.46
CA LEU A 596 0.85 -5.51 -46.33
C LEU A 596 1.55 -6.22 -45.17
N ALA A 597 1.16 -7.46 -44.87
CA ALA A 597 1.84 -8.29 -43.86
C ALA A 597 3.35 -8.43 -44.15
N ASP A 598 3.71 -8.68 -45.41
CA ASP A 598 5.11 -8.81 -45.80
C ASP A 598 5.87 -7.47 -45.70
N ARG A 599 5.26 -6.32 -46.05
CA ARG A 599 5.89 -5.00 -45.86
C ARG A 599 6.08 -4.63 -44.39
N LEU A 600 5.11 -4.94 -43.53
CA LEU A 600 5.21 -4.67 -42.09
C LEU A 600 6.32 -5.52 -41.46
N ALA A 601 6.44 -6.78 -41.88
CA ALA A 601 7.54 -7.66 -41.47
C ALA A 601 8.91 -7.13 -41.94
N ASP A 602 9.02 -6.68 -43.19
CA ASP A 602 10.27 -6.11 -43.71
C ASP A 602 10.67 -4.82 -42.97
N SER A 603 9.67 -3.99 -42.62
CA SER A 603 9.88 -2.78 -41.80
C SER A 603 10.34 -3.13 -40.38
N ALA A 604 9.78 -4.18 -39.79
CA ALA A 604 10.21 -4.69 -38.50
C ALA A 604 11.66 -5.21 -38.55
N VAL A 605 12.05 -5.97 -39.60
CA VAL A 605 13.44 -6.44 -39.79
C VAL A 605 14.40 -5.25 -39.89
N ALA A 606 14.06 -4.22 -40.66
CA ALA A 606 14.91 -3.04 -40.80
C ALA A 606 15.17 -2.32 -39.46
N GLU A 607 14.16 -2.23 -38.59
CA GLU A 607 14.30 -1.70 -37.23
C GLU A 607 15.18 -2.58 -36.34
N VAL A 608 15.07 -3.91 -36.44
CA VAL A 608 15.95 -4.84 -35.71
C VAL A 608 17.39 -4.71 -36.18
N ASP A 609 17.62 -4.61 -37.49
CA ASP A 609 18.96 -4.46 -38.06
C ASP A 609 19.63 -3.16 -37.66
N ALA A 610 18.86 -2.08 -37.50
CA ALA A 610 19.32 -0.79 -37.02
C ALA A 610 19.77 -0.80 -35.54
N SER A 611 19.36 -1.79 -34.73
CA SER A 611 19.86 -1.96 -33.37
C SER A 611 21.36 -2.29 -33.36
N THR A 612 22.08 -1.97 -32.29
CA THR A 612 23.52 -2.29 -32.14
C THR A 612 23.78 -3.41 -31.13
N ASN A 613 22.81 -3.76 -30.29
CA ASN A 613 22.97 -4.78 -29.24
C ASN A 613 22.54 -6.17 -29.74
N SER A 614 23.47 -7.12 -29.83
CA SER A 614 23.19 -8.50 -30.24
C SER A 614 22.21 -9.24 -29.33
N GLY A 615 22.18 -8.94 -28.02
CA GLY A 615 21.21 -9.54 -27.10
C GLY A 615 19.77 -9.12 -27.44
N ASP A 616 19.56 -7.83 -27.67
CA ASP A 616 18.25 -7.29 -28.07
C ASP A 616 17.85 -7.77 -29.46
N LYS A 617 18.79 -7.82 -30.41
CA LYS A 617 18.55 -8.37 -31.75
C LYS A 617 18.08 -9.81 -31.70
N SER A 618 18.72 -10.64 -30.88
CA SER A 618 18.35 -12.04 -30.72
C SER A 618 16.88 -12.17 -30.27
N LEU A 619 16.50 -11.45 -29.22
CA LEU A 619 15.14 -11.46 -28.71
C LEU A 619 14.15 -10.97 -29.78
N LEU A 620 14.43 -9.83 -30.41
CA LEU A 620 13.55 -9.22 -31.40
C LEU A 620 13.36 -10.09 -32.66
N TYR A 621 14.42 -10.71 -33.16
CA TYR A 621 14.33 -11.69 -34.24
C TYR A 621 13.50 -12.90 -33.84
N GLY A 622 13.63 -13.40 -32.61
CA GLY A 622 12.82 -14.48 -32.09
C GLY A 622 11.32 -14.13 -32.01
N TYR A 623 10.99 -12.92 -31.54
CA TYR A 623 9.61 -12.41 -31.53
C TYR A 623 9.01 -12.32 -32.93
N LEU A 624 9.76 -11.77 -33.88
CA LEU A 624 9.30 -11.61 -35.25
C LEU A 624 9.14 -12.97 -35.97
N ALA A 625 10.03 -13.93 -35.69
CA ALA A 625 9.93 -15.29 -36.19
C ALA A 625 8.64 -15.98 -35.73
N ASP A 626 8.32 -15.93 -34.42
CA ASP A 626 7.09 -16.48 -33.84
C ASP A 626 5.84 -15.83 -34.46
N GLY A 627 5.83 -14.49 -34.57
CA GLY A 627 4.74 -13.76 -35.22
C GLY A 627 4.51 -14.18 -36.68
N LEU A 628 5.60 -14.31 -37.46
CA LEU A 628 5.52 -14.77 -38.85
C LEU A 628 5.05 -16.21 -38.97
N ASN A 629 5.47 -17.10 -38.06
CA ASN A 629 5.02 -18.49 -38.05
C ASN A 629 3.50 -18.56 -37.87
N ARG A 630 2.96 -17.83 -36.88
CA ARG A 630 1.52 -17.73 -36.61
C ARG A 630 0.73 -17.05 -37.73
N SER A 631 1.37 -16.27 -38.58
CA SER A 631 0.77 -15.65 -39.78
C SER A 631 0.78 -16.56 -41.03
N GLY A 632 1.30 -17.79 -40.92
CA GLY A 632 1.40 -18.73 -42.04
C GLY A 632 2.57 -18.44 -42.99
N ARG A 633 3.69 -17.94 -42.47
CA ARG A 633 4.94 -17.66 -43.21
C ARG A 633 6.14 -18.46 -42.67
N PRO A 634 6.06 -19.81 -42.64
CA PRO A 634 7.04 -20.65 -41.93
C PRO A 634 8.47 -20.51 -42.49
N ASP A 635 8.64 -20.36 -43.80
CA ASP A 635 9.99 -20.23 -44.39
C ASP A 635 10.70 -18.93 -43.99
N ARG A 636 9.95 -17.83 -43.87
CA ARG A 636 10.49 -16.55 -43.39
C ARG A 636 10.75 -16.62 -41.89
N ALA A 637 9.81 -17.19 -41.13
CA ALA A 637 9.97 -17.41 -39.69
C ALA A 637 11.24 -18.20 -39.38
N ARG A 638 11.50 -19.28 -40.14
CA ARG A 638 12.71 -20.10 -40.00
C ARG A 638 14.00 -19.31 -40.22
N ARG A 639 14.07 -18.47 -41.26
CA ARG A 639 15.25 -17.63 -41.51
C ARG A 639 15.52 -16.63 -40.39
N LEU A 640 14.46 -16.05 -39.82
CA LEU A 640 14.60 -15.13 -38.69
C LEU A 640 14.94 -15.86 -37.38
N ALA A 641 14.41 -17.07 -37.18
CA ALA A 641 14.84 -17.95 -36.09
C ALA A 641 16.34 -18.19 -36.15
N ASP A 642 16.88 -18.55 -37.32
CA ASP A 642 18.33 -18.74 -37.50
C ASP A 642 19.14 -17.48 -37.16
N HIS A 643 18.64 -16.29 -37.50
CA HIS A 643 19.26 -15.01 -37.09
C HIS A 643 19.21 -14.81 -35.57
N ALA A 644 18.08 -15.09 -34.93
CA ALA A 644 17.94 -14.98 -33.49
C ALA A 644 18.98 -15.84 -32.76
N ILE A 645 19.18 -17.08 -33.21
CA ILE A 645 20.16 -18.03 -32.65
C ILE A 645 21.59 -17.50 -32.84
N ARG A 646 21.92 -17.04 -34.05
CA ARG A 646 23.26 -16.48 -34.35
C ARG A 646 23.59 -15.26 -33.49
N GLU A 647 22.64 -14.35 -33.29
CA GLU A 647 22.83 -13.17 -32.45
C GLU A 647 22.95 -13.53 -30.96
N ALA A 648 22.17 -14.50 -30.47
CA ALA A 648 22.29 -15.01 -29.10
C ALA A 648 23.71 -15.53 -28.84
N ALA A 649 24.24 -16.33 -29.77
CA ALA A 649 25.58 -16.91 -29.66
C ALA A 649 26.71 -15.86 -29.66
N ARG A 650 26.46 -14.65 -30.21
CA ARG A 650 27.42 -13.53 -30.26
C ARG A 650 27.43 -12.68 -28.99
N VAL A 651 26.46 -12.84 -28.08
CA VAL A 651 26.45 -12.13 -26.79
C VAL A 651 27.69 -12.54 -26.00
N HIS A 652 28.52 -11.59 -25.59
CA HIS A 652 29.83 -11.91 -24.97
C HIS A 652 29.69 -12.35 -23.51
N GLU A 653 28.77 -11.71 -22.78
CA GLU A 653 28.55 -11.96 -21.35
C GLU A 653 27.79 -13.28 -21.12
N PRO A 654 28.31 -14.25 -20.34
CA PRO A 654 27.68 -15.56 -20.16
C PRO A 654 26.26 -15.48 -19.60
N GLN A 655 26.02 -14.59 -18.63
CA GLN A 655 24.69 -14.42 -18.02
C GLN A 655 23.65 -13.94 -19.04
N GLN A 656 23.99 -12.90 -19.81
CA GLN A 656 23.10 -12.36 -20.85
C GLN A 656 22.90 -13.35 -22.00
N ARG A 657 23.92 -14.15 -22.33
CA ARG A 657 23.83 -15.19 -23.35
C ARG A 657 22.84 -16.29 -22.93
N ILE A 658 22.92 -16.77 -21.69
CA ILE A 658 21.96 -17.75 -21.15
C ILE A 658 20.54 -17.17 -21.17
N ASP A 659 20.37 -15.94 -20.66
CA ASP A 659 19.05 -15.28 -20.65
C ASP A 659 18.49 -15.12 -22.07
N ALA A 660 19.30 -14.76 -23.08
CA ALA A 660 18.85 -14.66 -24.46
C ALA A 660 18.45 -16.02 -25.05
N LEU A 661 19.31 -17.04 -24.94
CA LEU A 661 19.08 -18.39 -25.48
C LEU A 661 17.84 -19.05 -24.87
N THR A 662 17.68 -18.94 -23.55
CA THR A 662 16.55 -19.53 -22.83
C THR A 662 15.23 -18.80 -23.11
N LYS A 663 15.25 -17.46 -23.25
CA LYS A 663 14.03 -16.67 -23.57
C LYS A 663 13.54 -16.88 -25.01
N ILE A 664 14.43 -17.12 -25.98
CA ILE A 664 14.00 -17.38 -27.38
C ILE A 664 13.52 -18.82 -27.59
N GLY A 665 14.03 -19.80 -26.83
CA GLY A 665 13.71 -21.22 -27.00
C GLY A 665 12.21 -21.54 -27.09
N PRO A 666 11.37 -21.14 -26.11
CA PRO A 666 9.93 -21.38 -26.14
C PRO A 666 9.23 -20.77 -27.37
N ARG A 667 9.72 -19.63 -27.88
CA ARG A 667 9.15 -18.95 -29.05
C ARG A 667 9.46 -19.68 -30.34
N LEU A 668 10.63 -20.29 -30.41
CA LEU A 668 11.07 -21.02 -31.59
C LEU A 668 10.58 -22.46 -31.62
N ALA A 669 10.04 -23.00 -30.53
CA ALA A 669 9.64 -24.41 -30.42
C ALA A 669 8.62 -24.88 -31.47
N THR A 670 7.86 -23.96 -32.06
CA THR A 670 6.89 -24.25 -33.14
C THR A 670 7.45 -24.03 -34.55
N ILE A 671 8.71 -23.59 -34.68
CA ILE A 671 9.39 -23.22 -35.92
C ILE A 671 10.57 -24.14 -36.20
N VAL A 672 11.33 -24.45 -35.15
CA VAL A 672 12.53 -25.28 -35.21
C VAL A 672 12.26 -26.69 -34.72
N ASP A 673 13.06 -27.66 -35.16
CA ASP A 673 12.88 -29.04 -34.71
C ASP A 673 13.49 -29.27 -33.31
N ARG A 674 13.23 -30.45 -32.74
CA ARG A 674 13.77 -30.81 -31.41
C ARG A 674 15.30 -30.84 -31.36
N ALA A 675 15.97 -31.16 -32.46
CA ALA A 675 17.44 -31.20 -32.50
C ALA A 675 18.04 -29.79 -32.43
N GLU A 676 17.40 -28.81 -33.07
CA GLU A 676 17.78 -27.40 -33.02
C GLU A 676 17.49 -26.79 -31.64
N LEU A 677 16.36 -27.13 -31.00
CA LEU A 677 16.10 -26.76 -29.60
C LEU A 677 17.16 -27.35 -28.66
N ALA A 678 17.57 -28.61 -28.88
CA ALA A 678 18.64 -29.23 -28.13
C ALA A 678 19.98 -28.52 -28.34
N SER A 679 20.26 -28.01 -29.55
CA SER A 679 21.45 -27.19 -29.81
C SER A 679 21.41 -25.87 -29.04
N LEU A 680 20.25 -25.22 -28.94
CA LEU A 680 20.07 -24.00 -28.14
C LEU A 680 20.28 -24.26 -26.65
N ALA A 681 19.67 -25.32 -26.13
CA ALA A 681 19.84 -25.74 -24.74
C ALA A 681 21.31 -26.07 -24.43
N SER A 682 22.01 -26.73 -25.36
CA SER A 682 23.45 -27.01 -25.24
C SER A 682 24.32 -25.76 -25.20
N LEU A 683 23.98 -24.72 -25.97
CA LEU A 683 24.70 -23.44 -25.93
C LEU A 683 24.48 -22.72 -24.59
N ALA A 684 23.26 -22.80 -24.04
CA ALA A 684 22.95 -22.23 -22.72
C ALA A 684 23.67 -23.00 -21.61
N ASP A 685 23.72 -24.33 -21.69
CA ASP A 685 24.42 -25.21 -20.73
C ASP A 685 25.93 -24.99 -20.75
N ALA A 686 26.52 -24.81 -21.94
CA ALA A 686 27.93 -24.46 -22.08
C ALA A 686 28.24 -23.07 -21.48
N ALA A 687 27.36 -22.08 -21.69
CA ALA A 687 27.52 -20.75 -21.10
C ALA A 687 27.34 -20.76 -19.57
N LEU A 688 26.45 -21.61 -19.07
CA LEU A 688 26.26 -21.84 -17.63
C LEU A 688 27.49 -22.49 -16.99
N THR A 689 28.13 -23.44 -17.70
CA THR A 689 29.38 -24.05 -17.26
C THR A 689 30.52 -23.02 -17.22
N ASP A 690 30.68 -22.22 -18.27
CA ASP A 690 31.66 -21.11 -18.33
C ASP A 690 31.45 -20.09 -17.19
N LEU A 691 30.19 -19.79 -16.83
CA LEU A 691 29.87 -18.91 -15.70
C LEU A 691 30.31 -19.51 -14.36
N ARG A 692 30.13 -20.82 -14.15
CA ARG A 692 30.50 -21.50 -12.90
C ARG A 692 32.01 -21.66 -12.75
N ASP A 693 32.70 -21.94 -13.86
CA ASP A 693 34.16 -22.13 -13.87
C ASP A 693 34.93 -20.83 -13.59
N LYS A 694 34.32 -19.66 -13.83
CA LYS A 694 34.96 -18.36 -13.67
C LYS A 694 35.06 -17.83 -12.23
N GLU A 695 34.52 -18.51 -11.22
CA GLU A 695 34.58 -18.13 -9.79
C GLU A 695 34.26 -16.64 -9.48
N GLU A 696 33.55 -15.95 -10.37
CA GLU A 696 33.19 -14.54 -10.20
C GLU A 696 31.86 -14.43 -9.45
N ALA A 697 31.93 -13.87 -8.23
CA ALA A 697 30.95 -13.24 -7.32
C ALA A 697 29.47 -13.07 -7.77
N SER A 698 28.90 -14.05 -8.46
CA SER A 698 27.51 -14.07 -8.87
C SER A 698 26.70 -14.62 -7.69
N PRO A 699 25.69 -13.90 -7.20
CA PRO A 699 24.88 -14.39 -6.10
C PRO A 699 24.24 -15.74 -6.42
N ASP A 700 24.30 -16.71 -5.50
CA ASP A 700 23.81 -18.09 -5.70
C ASP A 700 22.36 -18.16 -6.23
N HIS A 701 21.50 -17.22 -5.81
CA HIS A 701 20.11 -17.14 -6.28
C HIS A 701 19.99 -16.90 -7.80
N MET A 702 20.93 -16.15 -8.38
CA MET A 702 20.96 -15.88 -9.81
C MET A 702 21.39 -17.12 -10.60
N VAL A 703 22.38 -17.85 -10.10
CA VAL A 703 22.83 -19.12 -10.71
C VAL A 703 21.69 -20.14 -10.70
N THR A 704 20.97 -20.27 -9.58
CA THR A 704 19.77 -21.13 -9.48
C THR A 704 18.71 -20.79 -10.53
N ARG A 705 18.43 -19.49 -10.75
CA ARG A 705 17.49 -19.03 -11.79
C ARG A 705 17.94 -19.44 -13.20
N LEU A 706 19.23 -19.30 -13.51
CA LEU A 706 19.81 -19.65 -14.81
C LEU A 706 19.82 -21.16 -15.04
N VAL A 707 20.13 -21.97 -14.00
CA VAL A 707 20.03 -23.44 -14.04
C VAL A 707 18.60 -23.87 -14.38
N ALA A 708 17.61 -23.28 -13.72
CA ALA A 708 16.20 -23.58 -13.96
C ALA A 708 15.75 -23.26 -15.39
N ALA A 709 16.18 -22.11 -15.93
CA ALA A 709 15.90 -21.69 -17.30
C ALA A 709 16.54 -22.65 -18.34
N THR A 710 17.79 -23.04 -18.14
CA THR A 710 18.49 -24.01 -19.00
C THR A 710 17.86 -25.40 -18.94
N ALA A 711 17.48 -25.87 -17.75
CA ALA A 711 16.77 -27.14 -17.59
C ALA A 711 15.41 -27.15 -18.30
N SER A 712 14.67 -26.04 -18.22
CA SER A 712 13.40 -25.88 -18.94
C SER A 712 13.60 -25.92 -20.47
N ALA A 713 14.71 -25.36 -20.97
CA ALA A 713 15.05 -25.45 -22.39
C ALA A 713 15.38 -26.89 -22.83
N TRP A 714 16.12 -27.66 -22.02
CA TRP A 714 16.37 -29.08 -22.27
C TRP A 714 15.09 -29.91 -22.27
N TYR A 715 14.18 -29.63 -21.34
CA TYR A 715 12.87 -30.28 -21.31
C TYR A 715 12.06 -29.95 -22.57
N ALA A 716 11.99 -28.68 -22.98
CA ALA A 716 11.31 -28.28 -24.21
C ALA A 716 11.92 -28.93 -25.48
N ALA A 717 13.21 -29.24 -25.47
CA ALA A 717 13.87 -30.01 -26.54
C ALA A 717 13.52 -31.51 -26.51
N GLY A 718 12.81 -32.00 -25.49
CA GLY A 718 12.43 -33.40 -25.30
C GLY A 718 13.46 -34.24 -24.54
N ASP A 719 14.46 -33.62 -23.90
CA ASP A 719 15.49 -34.31 -23.12
C ASP A 719 15.30 -34.10 -21.61
N ALA A 720 14.31 -34.81 -21.07
CA ALA A 720 13.96 -34.82 -19.66
C ALA A 720 15.13 -35.27 -18.74
N GLN A 721 16.00 -36.16 -19.23
CA GLN A 721 17.14 -36.64 -18.45
C GLN A 721 18.19 -35.55 -18.26
N ARG A 722 18.50 -34.79 -19.32
CA ARG A 722 19.41 -33.64 -19.21
C ARG A 722 18.82 -32.50 -18.39
N ALA A 723 17.51 -32.24 -18.51
CA ALA A 723 16.83 -31.27 -17.65
C ALA A 723 17.02 -31.60 -16.16
N ALA A 724 16.79 -32.87 -15.77
CA ALA A 724 17.03 -33.33 -14.40
C ALA A 724 18.51 -33.27 -14.00
N ALA A 725 19.43 -33.63 -14.89
CA ALA A 725 20.87 -33.57 -14.64
C ALA A 725 21.35 -32.13 -14.36
N VAL A 726 20.89 -31.15 -15.15
CA VAL A 726 21.23 -29.74 -14.96
C VAL A 726 20.74 -29.24 -13.59
N VAL A 727 19.50 -29.57 -13.19
CA VAL A 727 18.97 -29.22 -11.86
C VAL A 727 19.74 -29.92 -10.73
N SER A 728 20.13 -31.19 -10.92
CA SER A 728 20.91 -31.96 -9.93
C SER A 728 22.30 -31.40 -9.64
N SER A 729 22.78 -30.46 -10.47
CA SER A 729 24.05 -29.78 -10.27
C SER A 729 24.02 -28.70 -9.17
N ILE A 730 22.84 -28.39 -8.61
CA ILE A 730 22.66 -27.48 -7.46
C ILE A 730 22.94 -28.26 -6.17
N ALA A 731 23.85 -27.74 -5.33
CA ALA A 731 24.26 -28.41 -4.08
C ALA A 731 23.18 -28.34 -2.99
N GLU A 732 22.52 -27.18 -2.86
CA GLU A 732 21.51 -26.95 -1.81
C GLU A 732 20.15 -27.52 -2.25
N LYS A 733 19.61 -28.47 -1.48
CA LYS A 733 18.36 -29.17 -1.83
C LYS A 733 17.14 -28.25 -1.96
N SER A 734 17.09 -27.17 -1.18
CA SER A 734 16.01 -26.18 -1.26
C SER A 734 16.03 -25.42 -2.59
N ASP A 735 17.21 -24.99 -3.03
CA ASP A 735 17.36 -24.30 -4.31
C ASP A 735 17.19 -25.24 -5.50
N GLN A 736 17.62 -26.51 -5.35
CA GLN A 736 17.32 -27.57 -6.29
C GLN A 736 15.80 -27.77 -6.46
N ALA A 737 15.04 -27.81 -5.36
CA ALA A 737 13.59 -27.93 -5.40
C ALA A 737 12.93 -26.70 -6.06
N LYS A 738 13.43 -25.47 -5.81
CA LYS A 738 12.97 -24.25 -6.50
C LYS A 738 13.20 -24.34 -8.02
N ALA A 739 14.38 -24.76 -8.45
CA ALA A 739 14.69 -24.92 -9.87
C ALA A 739 13.84 -26.03 -10.51
N MET A 740 13.60 -27.15 -9.81
CA MET A 740 12.75 -28.24 -10.28
C MET A 740 11.30 -27.79 -10.51
N ARG A 741 10.75 -26.87 -9.69
CA ARG A 741 9.40 -26.32 -9.88
C ARG A 741 9.22 -25.59 -11.21
N GLU A 742 10.26 -24.95 -11.76
CA GLU A 742 10.17 -24.32 -13.09
C GLU A 742 10.11 -25.37 -14.21
N VAL A 743 10.82 -26.49 -14.07
CA VAL A 743 10.74 -27.63 -15.01
C VAL A 743 9.36 -28.27 -14.93
N ILE A 744 8.82 -28.48 -13.72
CA ILE A 744 7.46 -28.97 -13.50
C ILE A 744 6.43 -28.05 -14.15
N GLY A 745 6.54 -26.73 -13.93
CA GLY A 745 5.65 -25.74 -14.56
C GLY A 745 5.79 -25.68 -16.09
N SER A 746 6.95 -26.03 -16.64
CA SER A 746 7.17 -26.13 -18.09
C SER A 746 6.57 -27.42 -18.67
N ALA A 747 6.63 -28.53 -17.94
CA ALA A 747 5.96 -29.78 -18.30
C ALA A 747 4.43 -29.63 -18.30
N ALA A 748 3.87 -28.98 -17.27
CA ALA A 748 2.45 -28.64 -17.23
C ALA A 748 2.01 -27.76 -18.41
N ALA A 749 2.81 -26.75 -18.77
CA ALA A 749 2.54 -25.88 -19.92
C ALA A 749 2.64 -26.61 -21.27
N ALA A 750 3.41 -27.69 -21.35
CA ALA A 750 3.49 -28.56 -22.52
C ALA A 750 2.36 -29.60 -22.59
N GLY A 751 1.48 -29.66 -21.59
CA GLY A 751 0.39 -30.65 -21.48
C GLY A 751 0.82 -32.01 -20.95
N ASP A 752 2.07 -32.18 -20.50
CA ASP A 752 2.61 -33.44 -19.96
C ASP A 752 2.35 -33.52 -18.44
N LEU A 753 1.07 -33.69 -18.10
CA LEU A 753 0.62 -33.67 -16.70
C LEU A 753 1.20 -34.84 -15.88
N ASP A 754 1.33 -36.01 -16.48
CA ASP A 754 1.87 -37.21 -15.82
C ASP A 754 3.32 -37.02 -15.40
N TYR A 755 4.15 -36.47 -16.30
CA TYR A 755 5.55 -36.19 -15.98
C TYR A 755 5.69 -35.05 -14.97
N ALA A 756 4.88 -34.00 -15.09
CA ALA A 756 4.85 -32.90 -14.13
C ALA A 756 4.51 -33.40 -12.72
N ARG A 757 3.52 -34.29 -12.60
CA ARG A 757 3.13 -34.94 -11.35
C ARG A 757 4.23 -35.83 -10.80
N TYR A 758 4.83 -36.68 -11.65
CA TYR A 758 5.96 -37.53 -11.25
C TYR A 758 7.12 -36.72 -10.65
N LEU A 759 7.48 -35.60 -11.29
CA LEU A 759 8.52 -34.71 -10.77
C LEU A 759 8.10 -34.01 -9.47
N ALA A 760 6.84 -33.57 -9.36
CA ALA A 760 6.32 -32.99 -8.11
C ALA A 760 6.38 -33.99 -6.95
N ASP A 761 6.03 -35.25 -7.20
CA ASP A 761 6.06 -36.35 -6.22
C ASP A 761 7.49 -36.69 -5.77
N SER A 762 8.49 -36.41 -6.62
CA SER A 762 9.91 -36.61 -6.31
C SER A 762 10.53 -35.53 -5.41
N LEU A 763 9.80 -34.45 -5.13
CA LEU A 763 10.31 -33.36 -4.29
C LEU A 763 10.44 -33.79 -2.81
N PRO A 764 11.48 -33.31 -2.11
CA PRO A 764 11.88 -33.87 -0.81
C PRO A 764 10.93 -33.55 0.34
N ASP A 765 10.10 -32.51 0.24
CA ASP A 765 9.12 -32.14 1.27
C ASP A 765 7.73 -31.79 0.71
N ALA A 766 6.74 -31.85 1.60
CA ALA A 766 5.34 -31.62 1.29
C ALA A 766 5.04 -30.18 0.85
N GLU A 767 5.71 -29.16 1.39
CA GLU A 767 5.52 -27.76 0.99
C GLU A 767 6.01 -27.51 -0.45
N HIS A 768 7.19 -28.03 -0.82
CA HIS A 768 7.69 -27.92 -2.19
C HIS A 768 6.79 -28.69 -3.17
N ARG A 769 6.26 -29.84 -2.76
CA ARG A 769 5.28 -30.62 -3.53
C ARG A 769 3.95 -29.88 -3.69
N ASP A 770 3.39 -29.34 -2.62
CA ASP A 770 2.13 -28.58 -2.64
C ASP A 770 2.26 -27.34 -3.53
N ARG A 771 3.40 -26.63 -3.44
CA ARG A 771 3.72 -25.52 -4.34
C ARG A 771 3.94 -25.97 -5.79
N ALA A 772 4.46 -27.17 -6.01
CA ALA A 772 4.57 -27.74 -7.35
C ALA A 772 3.19 -28.05 -7.94
N TYR A 773 2.28 -28.68 -7.18
CA TYR A 773 0.90 -28.91 -7.63
C TYR A 773 0.16 -27.61 -7.93
N GLY A 774 0.26 -26.59 -7.05
CA GLY A 774 -0.28 -25.26 -7.35
C GLY A 774 0.33 -24.65 -8.62
N GLY A 775 1.64 -24.84 -8.82
CA GLY A 775 2.34 -24.44 -10.04
C GLY A 775 1.83 -25.16 -11.30
N ILE A 776 1.57 -26.47 -11.22
CA ILE A 776 0.98 -27.27 -12.30
C ILE A 776 -0.39 -26.71 -12.67
N ILE A 777 -1.28 -26.50 -11.68
CA ILE A 777 -2.64 -25.98 -11.92
C ILE A 777 -2.58 -24.59 -12.59
N SER A 778 -1.71 -23.70 -12.11
CA SER A 778 -1.59 -22.34 -12.65
C SER A 778 -0.99 -22.26 -14.07
N ARG A 779 -0.19 -23.26 -14.47
CA ARG A 779 0.56 -23.26 -15.74
C ARG A 779 0.12 -24.35 -16.71
N ALA A 780 -0.86 -25.18 -16.34
CA ALA A 780 -1.39 -26.24 -17.18
C ALA A 780 -1.87 -25.69 -18.53
N ALA A 781 -1.58 -26.40 -19.62
CA ALA A 781 -2.11 -26.05 -20.94
C ALA A 781 -3.64 -25.98 -20.92
N GLU A 782 -4.24 -25.07 -21.70
CA GLU A 782 -5.71 -24.89 -21.79
C GLU A 782 -6.44 -26.17 -22.26
N GLU A 783 -5.72 -27.10 -22.90
CA GLU A 783 -6.24 -28.38 -23.42
C GLU A 783 -6.39 -29.46 -22.34
N VAL A 784 -5.77 -29.29 -21.17
CA VAL A 784 -5.87 -30.22 -20.03
C VAL A 784 -7.29 -30.17 -19.43
N ASP A 785 -7.86 -31.31 -19.07
CA ASP A 785 -9.19 -31.37 -18.44
C ASP A 785 -9.15 -30.77 -17.02
N ASP A 786 -10.10 -29.91 -16.69
CA ASP A 786 -10.20 -29.29 -15.36
C ASP A 786 -10.44 -30.34 -14.26
N ASN A 787 -11.04 -31.49 -14.57
CA ASN A 787 -11.22 -32.59 -13.63
C ASN A 787 -9.89 -33.27 -13.24
N ASP A 788 -8.95 -33.38 -14.19
CA ASP A 788 -7.63 -33.93 -13.91
C ASP A 788 -6.83 -33.00 -12.97
N LEU A 789 -7.01 -31.69 -13.12
CA LEU A 789 -6.44 -30.68 -12.24
C LEU A 789 -7.15 -30.63 -10.87
N ALA A 790 -8.46 -30.86 -10.83
CA ALA A 790 -9.21 -30.98 -9.58
C ALA A 790 -8.69 -32.15 -8.72
N GLY A 791 -8.28 -33.26 -9.35
CA GLY A 791 -7.64 -34.38 -8.63
C GLY A 791 -6.32 -34.04 -7.94
N LEU A 792 -5.62 -32.96 -8.36
CA LEU A 792 -4.43 -32.47 -7.68
C LEU A 792 -4.75 -31.63 -6.44
N ILE A 793 -5.93 -31.02 -6.37
CA ILE A 793 -6.37 -30.20 -5.22
C ILE A 793 -6.41 -31.05 -3.95
N ASP A 794 -6.91 -32.28 -4.04
CA ASP A 794 -7.02 -33.20 -2.90
C ASP A 794 -5.66 -33.67 -2.36
N ALA A 795 -4.60 -33.55 -3.16
CA ALA A 795 -3.24 -33.91 -2.76
C ALA A 795 -2.49 -32.78 -2.04
N ILE A 796 -3.03 -31.55 -2.04
CA ILE A 796 -2.44 -30.39 -1.39
C ILE A 796 -2.86 -30.36 0.08
N ALA A 797 -1.89 -30.49 0.99
CA ALA A 797 -2.15 -30.49 2.43
C ALA A 797 -2.09 -29.08 3.04
N GLY A 798 -1.22 -28.21 2.52
CA GLY A 798 -1.01 -26.85 3.00
C GLY A 798 -2.21 -25.94 2.68
N PRO A 799 -2.86 -25.30 3.68
CA PRO A 799 -4.05 -24.48 3.44
C PRO A 799 -3.78 -23.26 2.56
N ARG A 800 -2.57 -22.68 2.66
CA ARG A 800 -2.16 -21.55 1.83
C ARG A 800 -2.02 -21.94 0.37
N GLU A 801 -1.29 -23.02 0.11
CA GLU A 801 -1.10 -23.59 -1.22
C GLU A 801 -2.46 -24.07 -1.79
N LEU A 802 -3.34 -24.63 -0.96
CA LEU A 802 -4.69 -25.06 -1.33
C LEU A 802 -5.57 -23.89 -1.76
N ALA A 803 -5.61 -22.80 -0.99
CA ALA A 803 -6.40 -21.61 -1.36
C ALA A 803 -5.92 -20.98 -2.68
N ALA A 804 -4.61 -20.92 -2.91
CA ALA A 804 -4.04 -20.44 -4.16
C ALA A 804 -4.34 -21.35 -5.35
N ALA A 805 -4.30 -22.68 -5.15
CA ALA A 805 -4.62 -23.67 -6.17
C ALA A 805 -6.11 -23.65 -6.55
N LEU A 806 -7.01 -23.57 -5.55
CA LEU A 806 -8.46 -23.39 -5.77
C LEU A 806 -8.76 -22.11 -6.55
N THR A 807 -8.07 -21.01 -6.23
CA THR A 807 -8.21 -19.74 -6.96
C THR A 807 -7.78 -19.88 -8.42
N SER A 808 -6.64 -20.55 -8.67
CA SER A 808 -6.11 -20.75 -10.02
C SER A 808 -7.03 -21.64 -10.87
N LEU A 809 -7.50 -22.74 -10.30
CA LEU A 809 -8.45 -23.66 -10.95
C LEU A 809 -9.81 -22.96 -11.20
N GLY A 810 -10.35 -22.28 -10.19
CA GLY A 810 -11.59 -21.52 -10.31
C GLY A 810 -11.52 -20.45 -11.40
N TYR A 811 -10.39 -19.75 -11.52
CA TYR A 811 -10.20 -18.74 -12.58
C TYR A 811 -10.20 -19.36 -13.98
N ARG A 812 -9.54 -20.51 -14.14
CA ARG A 812 -9.56 -21.26 -15.40
C ARG A 812 -10.98 -21.72 -15.76
N ILE A 813 -11.69 -22.33 -14.83
CA ILE A 813 -13.09 -22.78 -14.99
C ILE A 813 -14.02 -21.60 -15.35
N ALA A 814 -13.84 -20.44 -14.69
CA ALA A 814 -14.60 -19.23 -15.00
C ALA A 814 -14.41 -18.78 -16.47
N ARG A 815 -13.18 -18.86 -17.00
CA ARG A 815 -12.88 -18.53 -18.40
C ARG A 815 -13.45 -19.54 -19.39
N HIS A 816 -13.61 -20.80 -18.98
CA HIS A 816 -14.28 -21.84 -19.77
C HIS A 816 -15.81 -21.71 -19.73
N GLY A 817 -16.34 -20.89 -18.82
CA GLY A 817 -17.73 -20.43 -18.80
C GLY A 817 -18.58 -20.99 -17.66
N ASP A 818 -18.05 -21.89 -16.84
CA ASP A 818 -18.76 -22.43 -15.67
C ASP A 818 -18.61 -21.49 -14.46
N ARG A 819 -19.51 -20.52 -14.38
CA ARG A 819 -19.49 -19.52 -13.31
C ARG A 819 -19.89 -20.07 -11.95
N GLN A 820 -20.71 -21.12 -11.88
CA GLN A 820 -21.20 -21.62 -10.60
C GLN A 820 -20.09 -22.35 -9.86
N THR A 821 -19.45 -23.33 -10.50
CA THR A 821 -18.32 -24.05 -9.89
C THR A 821 -17.16 -23.11 -9.57
N ALA A 822 -16.89 -22.12 -10.43
CA ALA A 822 -15.89 -21.10 -10.13
C ALA A 822 -16.24 -20.24 -8.90
N THR A 823 -17.51 -19.94 -8.67
CA THR A 823 -17.98 -19.21 -7.48
C THR A 823 -17.78 -20.06 -6.22
N ASP A 824 -18.19 -21.33 -6.25
CA ASP A 824 -18.01 -22.25 -5.11
C ASP A 824 -16.52 -22.41 -4.73
N LEU A 825 -15.64 -22.50 -5.74
CA LEU A 825 -14.19 -22.55 -5.53
C LEU A 825 -13.63 -21.23 -4.96
N ALA A 826 -14.16 -20.07 -5.40
CA ALA A 826 -13.76 -18.76 -4.88
C ALA A 826 -14.14 -18.61 -3.39
N GLU A 827 -15.36 -19.02 -3.01
CA GLU A 827 -15.83 -18.99 -1.62
C GLU A 827 -15.01 -19.92 -0.72
N ARG A 828 -14.70 -21.13 -1.21
CA ARG A 828 -13.84 -22.08 -0.49
C ARG A 828 -12.42 -21.54 -0.33
N ALA A 829 -11.84 -20.95 -1.37
CA ALA A 829 -10.52 -20.32 -1.31
C ALA A 829 -10.48 -19.14 -0.33
N GLU A 830 -11.51 -18.30 -0.33
CA GLU A 830 -11.64 -17.17 0.61
C GLU A 830 -11.72 -17.68 2.06
N THR A 831 -12.59 -18.66 2.31
CA THR A 831 -12.79 -19.25 3.64
C THR A 831 -11.50 -19.84 4.18
N ILE A 832 -10.78 -20.62 3.37
CA ILE A 832 -9.49 -21.19 3.76
C ILE A 832 -8.49 -20.05 4.00
N GLY A 833 -8.37 -19.10 3.08
CA GLY A 833 -7.50 -17.93 3.21
C GLY A 833 -7.69 -17.18 4.54
N ARG A 834 -8.94 -16.86 4.89
CA ARG A 834 -9.30 -16.16 6.13
C ARG A 834 -9.10 -17.00 7.39
N SER A 835 -9.14 -18.33 7.28
CA SER A 835 -8.94 -19.26 8.40
C SER A 835 -7.46 -19.48 8.75
N ILE A 836 -6.53 -19.14 7.84
CA ILE A 836 -5.09 -19.32 8.08
C ILE A 836 -4.64 -18.33 9.15
N ASN A 837 -4.32 -18.87 10.32
CA ASN A 837 -3.83 -18.06 11.43
C ASN A 837 -2.30 -17.92 11.36
N ASP A 838 -1.80 -16.71 11.15
CA ASP A 838 -0.37 -16.44 11.28
C ASP A 838 0.05 -16.42 12.76
N SER A 839 0.60 -17.54 13.21
CA SER A 839 1.14 -17.68 14.56
C SER A 839 2.30 -16.71 14.85
N ARG A 840 2.96 -16.14 13.82
CA ARG A 840 4.15 -15.30 14.00
C ARG A 840 3.85 -13.97 14.69
N THR A 841 2.88 -13.20 14.20
CA THR A 841 2.53 -11.90 14.79
C THR A 841 2.03 -12.07 16.23
N GLU A 842 1.31 -13.17 16.48
CA GLU A 842 0.86 -13.53 17.82
C GLU A 842 2.04 -13.91 18.74
N LEU A 843 3.01 -14.69 18.24
CA LEU A 843 4.24 -15.03 18.95
C LEU A 843 5.10 -13.79 19.29
N GLU A 844 5.25 -12.87 18.33
CA GLU A 844 5.99 -11.60 18.49
C GLU A 844 5.42 -10.75 19.65
N LEU A 845 4.13 -10.87 19.95
CA LEU A 845 3.47 -10.22 21.09
C LEU A 845 3.52 -11.05 22.38
N LEU A 846 3.31 -12.38 22.30
CA LEU A 846 3.25 -13.25 23.48
C LEU A 846 4.58 -13.30 24.25
N VAL A 847 5.72 -13.34 23.56
CA VAL A 847 7.05 -13.42 24.19
C VAL A 847 7.32 -12.22 25.12
N PRO A 848 7.25 -10.95 24.65
CA PRO A 848 7.40 -9.79 25.53
C PRO A 848 6.26 -9.65 26.55
N LEU A 849 5.04 -10.14 26.24
CA LEU A 849 3.90 -10.10 27.16
C LEU A 849 4.13 -10.93 28.43
N VAL A 850 4.77 -12.10 28.33
CA VAL A 850 5.10 -12.93 29.50
C VAL A 850 5.93 -12.14 30.51
N SER A 851 6.98 -11.45 30.05
CA SER A 851 7.83 -10.63 30.92
C SER A 851 7.10 -9.43 31.51
N ALA A 852 6.23 -8.77 30.73
CA ALA A 852 5.40 -7.68 31.22
C ALA A 852 4.42 -8.13 32.32
N LEU A 853 3.72 -9.26 32.13
CA LEU A 853 2.78 -9.83 33.10
C LEU A 853 3.46 -10.27 34.40
N VAL A 854 4.67 -10.85 34.31
CA VAL A 854 5.49 -11.18 35.49
C VAL A 854 5.84 -9.92 36.28
N THR A 855 6.24 -8.85 35.59
CA THR A 855 6.62 -7.57 36.22
C THR A 855 5.44 -6.95 36.97
N LEU A 856 4.22 -7.13 36.45
CA LEU A 856 2.97 -6.68 37.07
C LEU A 856 2.44 -7.62 38.16
N GLY A 857 3.03 -8.81 38.33
CA GLY A 857 2.59 -9.81 39.31
C GLY A 857 1.43 -10.71 38.85
N HIS A 858 1.01 -10.66 37.59
CA HIS A 858 -0.02 -11.54 37.02
C HIS A 858 0.53 -12.91 36.61
N VAL A 859 1.03 -13.67 37.60
CA VAL A 859 1.74 -14.94 37.41
C VAL A 859 0.92 -15.97 36.61
N GLU A 860 -0.39 -16.08 36.87
CA GLU A 860 -1.25 -17.04 36.16
C GLU A 860 -1.43 -16.70 34.68
N CYS A 861 -1.62 -15.41 34.36
CA CYS A 861 -1.76 -14.94 32.98
C CYS A 861 -0.43 -15.11 32.23
N ALA A 862 0.70 -14.82 32.88
CA ALA A 862 2.03 -15.06 32.32
C ALA A 862 2.26 -16.54 32.00
N ARG A 863 1.80 -17.46 32.87
CA ARG A 863 1.85 -18.91 32.63
C ARG A 863 1.00 -19.33 31.44
N LYS A 864 -0.23 -18.81 31.33
CA LYS A 864 -1.11 -19.07 30.17
C LYS A 864 -0.48 -18.57 28.87
N ALA A 865 0.06 -17.34 28.86
CA ALA A 865 0.75 -16.76 27.71
C ALA A 865 1.99 -17.59 27.31
N ALA A 866 2.81 -18.01 28.29
CA ALA A 866 3.98 -18.84 28.03
C ALA A 866 3.59 -20.19 27.41
N ARG A 867 2.59 -20.88 27.95
CA ARG A 867 2.09 -22.15 27.38
C ARG A 867 1.57 -21.98 25.96
N ARG A 868 0.82 -20.91 25.69
CA ARG A 868 0.31 -20.59 24.36
C ARG A 868 1.44 -20.32 23.37
N ALA A 869 2.44 -19.53 23.76
CA ALA A 869 3.63 -19.30 22.94
C ALA A 869 4.40 -20.60 22.65
N THR A 870 4.60 -21.46 23.66
CA THR A 870 5.26 -22.76 23.48
C THR A 870 4.48 -23.67 22.52
N LEU A 871 3.14 -23.70 22.60
CA LEU A 871 2.30 -24.45 21.67
C LEU A 871 2.46 -23.93 20.23
N LEU A 872 2.46 -22.61 20.04
CA LEU A 872 2.66 -21.99 18.72
C LEU A 872 4.08 -22.26 18.19
N PHE A 873 5.11 -22.29 19.04
CA PHE A 873 6.46 -22.67 18.64
C PHE A 873 6.59 -24.15 18.23
N ARG A 874 5.82 -25.06 18.86
CA ARG A 874 5.79 -26.48 18.47
C ARG A 874 5.07 -26.73 17.16
N THR A 875 4.00 -25.97 16.91
CA THR A 875 3.11 -26.15 15.75
C THR A 875 3.50 -25.28 14.55
N GLY A 876 4.33 -24.26 14.75
CA GLY A 876 4.81 -23.34 13.73
C GLY A 876 5.82 -24.00 12.78
N HIS A 877 5.34 -24.45 11.62
CA HIS A 877 6.14 -25.22 10.65
C HIS A 877 7.19 -24.44 9.84
N LYS A 878 7.29 -23.09 9.94
CA LYS A 878 8.11 -22.30 8.98
C LYS A 878 9.16 -21.36 9.58
N THR A 879 9.18 -21.13 10.88
CA THR A 879 10.17 -20.25 11.51
C THR A 879 10.80 -20.95 12.70
N SER A 880 12.03 -21.42 12.53
CA SER A 880 12.87 -21.74 13.68
C SER A 880 12.91 -20.49 14.57
N PRO A 881 12.44 -20.56 15.82
CA PRO A 881 12.44 -19.42 16.71
C PRO A 881 13.85 -18.86 16.79
N SER A 882 14.00 -17.53 16.89
CA SER A 882 15.34 -17.03 17.21
C SER A 882 15.73 -17.58 18.59
N ASN A 883 16.96 -18.06 18.75
CA ASN A 883 17.43 -18.55 20.05
C ASN A 883 17.25 -17.47 21.13
N LEU A 884 17.32 -16.19 20.75
CA LEU A 884 17.04 -15.04 21.61
C LEU A 884 15.59 -14.96 22.12
N GLU A 885 14.59 -15.26 21.30
CA GLU A 885 13.18 -15.28 21.72
C GLU A 885 12.89 -16.46 22.67
N LEU A 886 13.45 -17.64 22.38
CA LEU A 886 13.34 -18.80 23.25
C LEU A 886 14.02 -18.58 24.61
N GLU A 887 15.20 -17.96 24.62
CA GLU A 887 15.87 -17.54 25.86
C GLU A 887 14.98 -16.61 26.70
N LYS A 888 14.42 -15.58 26.08
CA LYS A 888 13.52 -14.62 26.75
C LYS A 888 12.25 -15.30 27.28
N LEU A 889 11.62 -16.16 26.48
CA LEU A 889 10.41 -16.87 26.87
C LEU A 889 10.69 -17.87 28.00
N ALA A 890 11.78 -18.64 27.94
CA ALA A 890 12.16 -19.57 29.01
C ALA A 890 12.39 -18.86 30.34
N ARG A 891 13.11 -17.73 30.32
CA ARG A 891 13.30 -16.88 31.51
C ARG A 891 11.98 -16.33 32.04
N GLY A 892 11.14 -15.80 31.16
CA GLY A 892 9.81 -15.30 31.52
C GLY A 892 8.92 -16.38 32.15
N ALA A 893 8.90 -17.58 31.57
CA ALA A 893 8.16 -18.73 32.09
C ALA A 893 8.67 -19.16 33.48
N ALA A 894 9.98 -19.13 33.70
CA ALA A 894 10.59 -19.44 35.00
C ALA A 894 10.17 -18.45 36.09
N LEU A 895 10.21 -17.15 35.76
CA LEU A 895 9.73 -16.09 36.65
C LEU A 895 8.21 -16.17 36.89
N ALA A 896 7.45 -16.73 35.95
CA ALA A 896 6.02 -17.05 36.11
C ALA A 896 5.76 -18.38 36.86
N GLU A 897 6.78 -18.94 37.51
CA GLU A 897 6.74 -20.22 38.24
C GLU A 897 6.30 -21.42 37.38
N ALA A 898 6.47 -21.34 36.07
CA ALA A 898 6.13 -22.38 35.09
C ALA A 898 7.38 -23.18 34.69
N LEU A 899 8.06 -23.79 35.68
CA LEU A 899 9.36 -24.44 35.49
C LEU A 899 9.36 -25.52 34.40
N GLU A 900 8.31 -26.34 34.32
CA GLU A 900 8.18 -27.38 33.28
C GLU A 900 8.14 -26.76 31.88
N THR A 901 7.33 -25.71 31.69
CA THR A 901 7.25 -24.96 30.43
C THR A 901 8.58 -24.29 30.10
N ALA A 902 9.28 -23.73 31.10
CA ALA A 902 10.59 -23.11 30.93
C ALA A 902 11.68 -24.11 30.49
N LEU A 903 11.71 -25.30 31.09
CA LEU A 903 12.62 -26.38 30.72
C LEU A 903 12.31 -26.92 29.32
N GLU A 904 11.03 -27.03 28.98
CA GLU A 904 10.57 -27.41 27.65
C GLU A 904 11.03 -26.39 26.58
N ILE A 905 10.83 -25.08 26.82
CA ILE A 905 11.29 -24.02 25.92
C ILE A 905 12.81 -24.04 25.77
N ALA A 906 13.55 -24.21 26.88
CA ALA A 906 15.01 -24.30 26.84
C ALA A 906 15.47 -25.46 25.95
N GLY A 907 14.75 -26.59 25.96
CA GLY A 907 15.00 -27.73 25.07
C GLY A 907 14.86 -27.41 23.57
N LEU A 908 14.06 -26.40 23.20
CA LEU A 908 13.86 -25.97 21.81
C LEU A 908 15.03 -25.10 21.27
N ILE A 909 15.91 -24.59 22.15
CA ILE A 909 17.05 -23.73 21.74
C ILE A 909 18.05 -24.58 20.96
N SER A 910 18.29 -24.26 19.69
CA SER A 910 19.17 -25.06 18.81
C SER A 910 20.65 -24.96 19.18
N GLU A 911 21.10 -23.80 19.66
CA GLU A 911 22.49 -23.55 20.06
C GLU A 911 22.82 -24.14 21.45
N PRO A 912 23.75 -25.10 21.55
CA PRO A 912 24.08 -25.78 22.81
C PRO A 912 24.60 -24.83 23.90
N GLN A 913 25.39 -23.81 23.53
CA GLN A 913 25.95 -22.85 24.48
C GLN A 913 24.84 -22.02 25.13
N ARG A 914 23.90 -21.52 24.33
CA ARG A 914 22.73 -20.75 24.78
C ARG A 914 21.78 -21.59 25.60
N ARG A 915 21.51 -22.82 25.15
CA ARG A 915 20.70 -23.82 25.86
C ARG A 915 21.25 -24.09 27.26
N ALA A 916 22.55 -24.38 27.37
CA ALA A 916 23.21 -24.64 28.64
C ALA A 916 23.11 -23.41 29.57
N ALA A 917 23.37 -22.21 29.06
CA ALA A 917 23.30 -20.98 29.85
C ALA A 917 21.91 -20.75 30.47
N VAL A 918 20.83 -20.98 29.71
CA VAL A 918 19.45 -20.88 30.19
C VAL A 918 19.13 -21.95 31.22
N LEU A 919 19.46 -23.23 30.94
CA LEU A 919 19.19 -24.34 31.87
C LEU A 919 19.88 -24.16 33.23
N LEU A 920 21.10 -23.62 33.23
CA LEU A 920 21.83 -23.29 34.46
C LEU A 920 21.15 -22.21 35.28
N GLU A 921 20.66 -21.17 34.60
CA GLU A 921 19.90 -20.09 35.24
C GLU A 921 18.60 -20.63 35.86
N LEU A 922 17.87 -21.48 35.13
CA LEU A 922 16.66 -22.16 35.61
C LEU A 922 16.95 -23.02 36.85
N ALA A 923 18.00 -23.85 36.81
CA ALA A 923 18.39 -24.71 37.93
C ALA A 923 18.75 -23.89 39.18
N SER A 924 19.47 -22.78 39.02
CA SER A 924 19.83 -21.89 40.14
C SER A 924 18.62 -21.16 40.76
N SER A 925 17.54 -20.99 39.99
CA SER A 925 16.31 -20.30 40.44
C SER A 925 15.28 -21.24 41.09
N ALA A 926 15.41 -22.55 40.93
CA ALA A 926 14.45 -23.53 41.41
C ALA A 926 14.55 -23.74 42.93
N LYS A 927 13.45 -23.47 43.66
CA LYS A 927 13.34 -23.74 45.10
C LYS A 927 12.79 -25.15 45.35
N GLY A 928 13.59 -26.03 45.98
CA GLY A 928 13.18 -27.34 46.50
C GLY A 928 13.72 -28.57 45.72
N PRO A 929 14.03 -29.69 46.40
CA PRO A 929 14.71 -30.86 45.82
C PRO A 929 13.90 -31.58 44.72
N ASP A 930 12.57 -31.60 44.80
CA ASP A 930 11.73 -32.27 43.78
C ASP A 930 11.66 -31.49 42.46
N ARG A 931 11.81 -30.15 42.50
CA ARG A 931 11.84 -29.29 41.29
C ARG A 931 13.21 -29.28 40.63
N LEU A 932 14.28 -29.46 41.40
CA LEU A 932 15.66 -29.60 40.93
C LEU A 932 15.87 -30.87 40.08
N ARG A 933 15.14 -31.96 40.36
CA ARG A 933 15.19 -33.21 39.57
C ARG A 933 14.78 -33.04 38.11
N LEU A 934 13.87 -32.12 37.80
CA LEU A 934 13.43 -31.86 36.42
C LEU A 934 14.53 -31.24 35.55
N ALA A 935 15.56 -30.61 36.14
CA ALA A 935 16.69 -30.01 35.43
C ALA A 935 17.81 -31.02 35.09
N ILE A 936 17.81 -32.21 35.68
CA ILE A 936 18.87 -33.23 35.52
C ILE A 936 18.97 -33.71 34.07
N GLY A 937 17.85 -34.07 33.44
CA GLY A 937 17.84 -34.58 32.06
C GLY A 937 18.45 -33.57 31.06
N PRO A 938 17.99 -32.31 31.03
CA PRO A 938 18.54 -31.27 30.17
C PRO A 938 20.01 -30.92 30.45
N LEU A 939 20.45 -30.87 31.73
CA LEU A 939 21.85 -30.61 32.08
C LEU A 939 22.77 -31.77 31.64
N ALA A 940 22.29 -33.01 31.68
CA ALA A 940 22.99 -34.18 31.14
C ALA A 940 23.25 -34.05 29.64
N ALA A 941 22.24 -33.59 28.88
CA ALA A 941 22.38 -33.37 27.44
C ALA A 941 23.36 -32.24 27.11
N ALA A 942 23.40 -31.19 27.93
CA ALA A 942 24.36 -30.10 27.79
C ALA A 942 25.80 -30.52 28.12
N GLU A 943 25.98 -31.36 29.15
CA GLU A 943 27.26 -32.00 29.49
C GLU A 943 27.75 -32.92 28.37
N GLU A 944 26.88 -33.76 27.81
CA GLU A 944 27.24 -34.68 26.72
C GLU A 944 27.64 -33.90 25.45
N ALA A 945 26.92 -32.82 25.12
CA ALA A 945 27.31 -31.92 24.03
C ALA A 945 28.70 -31.27 24.26
N ALA A 946 29.04 -30.96 25.52
CA ALA A 946 30.37 -30.47 25.90
C ALA A 946 31.47 -31.50 25.61
N LYS A 947 31.21 -32.75 25.99
CA LYS A 947 32.17 -33.85 25.91
C LYS A 947 32.36 -34.38 24.49
N THR A 948 31.36 -34.24 23.61
CA THR A 948 31.33 -34.82 22.24
C THR A 948 31.87 -33.90 21.13
N GLY A 949 32.45 -32.75 21.45
CA GLY A 949 33.26 -31.96 20.51
C GLY A 949 32.69 -30.62 20.03
N GLN A 950 31.59 -30.14 20.62
CA GLN A 950 31.19 -28.73 20.47
C GLN A 950 31.92 -27.90 21.54
N ALA A 951 32.91 -27.11 21.15
CA ALA A 951 33.70 -26.29 22.07
C ALA A 951 32.79 -25.29 22.84
N LEU A 952 32.41 -25.66 24.06
CA LEU A 952 31.78 -24.74 25.01
C LEU A 952 32.88 -23.85 25.62
N PRO A 953 32.62 -22.58 25.91
CA PRO A 953 33.56 -21.76 26.67
C PRO A 953 33.82 -22.36 28.07
N HIS A 954 35.06 -22.29 28.56
CA HIS A 954 35.46 -22.82 29.89
C HIS A 954 34.55 -22.34 31.04
N HIS A 955 34.11 -21.07 31.00
CA HIS A 955 33.19 -20.51 31.99
C HIS A 955 31.79 -21.18 31.98
N THR A 956 31.34 -21.71 30.84
CA THR A 956 30.06 -22.43 30.73
C THR A 956 30.19 -23.82 31.33
N MET A 957 31.33 -24.51 31.11
CA MET A 957 31.61 -25.80 31.73
C MET A 957 31.73 -25.70 33.26
N GLN A 958 32.40 -24.65 33.77
CA GLN A 958 32.46 -24.37 35.21
C GLN A 958 31.06 -24.17 35.82
N ARG A 959 30.14 -23.55 35.09
CA ARG A 959 28.76 -23.38 35.56
C ARG A 959 27.97 -24.70 35.55
N ILE A 960 28.15 -25.58 34.55
CA ILE A 960 27.58 -26.94 34.52
C ILE A 960 28.08 -27.77 35.71
N LEU A 961 29.39 -27.75 35.95
CA LEU A 961 30.01 -28.37 37.12
C LEU A 961 29.41 -27.85 38.43
N THR A 962 29.28 -26.52 38.56
CA THR A 962 28.67 -25.88 39.74
C THR A 962 27.21 -26.29 39.90
N ALA A 963 26.45 -26.42 38.81
CA ALA A 963 25.06 -26.84 38.85
C ALA A 963 24.91 -28.29 39.30
N TRP A 964 25.79 -29.21 38.89
CA TRP A 964 25.76 -30.60 39.37
C TRP A 964 26.00 -30.69 40.88
N TRP A 965 26.93 -29.90 41.43
CA TRP A 965 27.10 -29.80 42.88
C TRP A 965 25.89 -29.22 43.60
N VAL A 966 25.25 -28.19 43.03
CA VAL A 966 24.01 -27.61 43.60
C VAL A 966 22.84 -28.62 43.57
N LEU A 967 22.83 -29.53 42.58
CA LEU A 967 21.83 -30.59 42.44
C LEU A 967 22.12 -31.84 43.30
N GLY A 968 23.30 -31.94 43.92
CA GLY A 968 23.73 -33.12 44.69
C GLY A 968 24.13 -34.33 43.83
N GLU A 969 24.42 -34.11 42.54
CA GLU A 969 24.90 -35.14 41.60
C GLU A 969 26.43 -35.19 41.60
N ASP A 970 27.01 -35.55 42.76
CA ASP A 970 28.45 -35.44 43.03
C ASP A 970 29.31 -36.26 42.05
N GLU A 971 28.86 -37.46 41.65
CA GLU A 971 29.57 -38.31 40.68
C GLU A 971 29.70 -37.64 39.29
N ARG A 972 28.67 -36.91 38.85
CA ARG A 972 28.68 -36.20 37.57
C ARG A 972 29.51 -34.93 37.64
N ALA A 973 29.44 -34.22 38.77
CA ALA A 973 30.30 -33.08 39.02
C ALA A 973 31.78 -33.50 39.00
N GLU A 974 32.14 -34.56 39.72
CA GLU A 974 33.52 -35.09 39.71
C GLU A 974 33.94 -35.58 38.31
N SER A 975 33.08 -36.29 37.58
CA SER A 975 33.35 -36.72 36.20
C SER A 975 33.63 -35.54 35.26
N MET A 976 32.84 -34.46 35.37
CA MET A 976 33.01 -33.26 34.56
C MET A 976 34.26 -32.48 34.96
N ALA A 977 34.55 -32.36 36.26
CA ALA A 977 35.76 -31.71 36.77
C ALA A 977 37.04 -32.41 36.28
N ASN A 978 37.05 -33.75 36.32
CA ASN A 978 38.17 -34.55 35.81
C ASN A 978 38.33 -34.37 34.29
N TRP A 979 37.23 -34.42 33.52
CA TRP A 979 37.29 -34.18 32.07
C TRP A 979 37.80 -32.76 31.73
N MET A 980 37.38 -31.74 32.49
CA MET A 980 37.88 -30.37 32.31
C MET A 980 39.37 -30.24 32.62
N ALA A 981 39.85 -30.94 33.65
CA ALA A 981 41.27 -30.98 34.01
C ALA A 981 42.12 -31.72 32.96
N ASP A 982 41.57 -32.76 32.33
CA ASP A 982 42.24 -33.54 31.29
C ASP A 982 42.27 -32.82 29.92
N ASN A 983 41.33 -31.90 29.66
CA ASN A 983 41.17 -31.18 28.40
C ASN A 983 41.60 -29.69 28.45
N GLU A 984 42.34 -29.29 29.49
CA GLU A 984 42.84 -27.92 29.68
C GLU A 984 44.06 -27.64 28.77
N ASP A 985 43.84 -27.28 27.48
CA ASP A 985 44.91 -26.78 26.60
C ASP A 985 44.75 -25.28 26.23
N THR A 986 45.61 -24.50 26.88
CA THR A 986 46.23 -23.21 26.48
C THR A 986 45.52 -22.27 25.48
N SER A 987 44.63 -21.40 25.96
CA SER A 987 44.54 -20.03 25.41
C SER A 987 44.10 -18.96 26.44
N LYS A 988 45.10 -18.33 27.05
CA LYS A 988 45.19 -16.98 27.68
C LYS A 988 44.06 -16.44 28.60
N PRO A 989 44.44 -15.69 29.65
CA PRO A 989 43.49 -15.06 30.57
C PRO A 989 42.63 -14.00 29.88
N SER A 990 41.31 -14.11 30.04
CA SER A 990 40.34 -13.07 29.77
C SER A 990 40.64 -11.83 30.63
N SER A 991 41.19 -10.80 30.00
CA SER A 991 41.22 -9.44 30.55
C SER A 991 39.78 -8.89 30.66
N PRO A 992 39.53 -7.92 31.56
CA PRO A 992 38.21 -7.39 31.81
C PRO A 992 37.66 -6.64 30.59
N ILE A 993 36.39 -6.90 30.28
CA ILE A 993 35.62 -6.09 29.34
C ILE A 993 35.41 -4.71 29.97
N THR A 994 36.19 -3.73 29.49
CA THR A 994 35.77 -2.34 29.36
C THR A 994 36.15 -1.91 27.94
N THR A 995 35.16 -1.54 27.15
CA THR A 995 35.31 -0.95 25.80
C THR A 995 36.03 0.41 25.86
N PRO A 996 36.53 1.02 24.75
CA PRO A 996 36.32 0.68 23.34
C PRO A 996 37.61 0.62 22.49
N VAL A 997 37.70 -0.31 21.53
CA VAL A 997 38.73 -0.26 20.49
C VAL A 997 38.08 -0.17 19.11
N SER A 998 38.52 0.89 18.42
CA SER A 998 38.56 1.17 17.00
C SER A 998 38.39 -0.02 16.03
N TRP A 999 37.58 0.23 15.01
CA TRP A 999 37.40 -0.57 13.80
C TRP A 999 38.71 -0.78 13.00
N PRO A 1000 38.95 -1.97 12.39
CA PRO A 1000 40.00 -2.15 11.41
C PRO A 1000 39.53 -1.80 10.00
N THR A 1001 40.32 -0.96 9.33
CA THR A 1001 40.29 -0.71 7.89
C THR A 1001 40.79 -1.91 7.09
N PHE A 1002 39.97 -2.46 6.19
CA PHE A 1002 40.45 -3.27 5.07
C PHE A 1002 40.66 -2.41 3.82
N SER A 1003 41.90 -2.47 3.30
CA SER A 1003 42.29 -1.91 2.02
C SER A 1003 42.20 -2.96 0.93
N SER A 1004 41.24 -2.81 0.01
CA SER A 1004 41.40 -3.29 -1.36
C SER A 1004 41.78 -2.08 -2.24
N THR A 1005 42.95 -2.20 -2.83
CA THR A 1005 43.61 -1.25 -3.73
C THR A 1005 43.21 -1.58 -5.16
N THR A 1006 42.49 -0.68 -5.84
CA THR A 1006 42.86 0.00 -7.11
C THR A 1006 41.69 0.85 -7.69
N GLU A 1007 40.87 1.50 -6.85
CA GLU A 1007 39.92 2.56 -7.30
C GLU A 1007 39.89 3.81 -6.38
N ARG A 1008 40.76 3.87 -5.37
CA ARG A 1008 40.54 4.66 -4.14
C ARG A 1008 41.18 6.06 -4.07
N LYS A 1009 41.79 6.63 -5.10
CA LYS A 1009 42.61 7.85 -4.92
C LYS A 1009 41.86 9.19 -5.06
N THR A 1010 40.78 9.27 -5.82
CA THR A 1010 40.03 10.53 -6.04
C THR A 1010 38.85 10.71 -5.07
N SER A 1011 38.18 9.63 -4.65
CA SER A 1011 37.06 9.66 -3.69
C SER A 1011 37.48 9.96 -2.24
N ARG A 1012 38.67 9.49 -1.81
CA ARG A 1012 39.14 9.67 -0.42
C ARG A 1012 39.46 11.11 -0.03
N ALA A 1013 39.93 11.94 -0.97
CA ALA A 1013 40.27 13.33 -0.70
C ALA A 1013 38.99 14.19 -0.51
N ALA A 1014 37.96 13.94 -1.32
CA ALA A 1014 36.65 14.56 -1.17
C ALA A 1014 35.96 14.08 0.13
N GLN A 1015 36.01 12.78 0.43
CA GLN A 1015 35.48 12.24 1.69
C GLN A 1015 36.23 12.74 2.93
N ALA A 1016 37.56 12.88 2.87
CA ALA A 1016 38.36 13.43 3.96
C ALA A 1016 38.10 14.93 4.15
N ARG A 1017 37.88 15.68 3.07
CA ARG A 1017 37.48 17.09 3.11
C ARG A 1017 36.12 17.25 3.78
N ASP A 1018 35.12 16.48 3.33
CA ASP A 1018 33.76 16.56 3.86
C ASP A 1018 33.69 16.07 5.31
N GLN A 1019 34.50 15.08 5.69
CA GLN A 1019 34.70 14.67 7.10
C GLN A 1019 35.33 15.79 7.94
N GLY A 1020 36.36 16.46 7.42
CA GLY A 1020 36.97 17.61 8.11
C GLY A 1020 36.02 18.80 8.26
N LEU A 1021 35.11 19.01 7.30
CA LEU A 1021 34.04 20.00 7.40
C LEU A 1021 32.99 19.62 8.46
N VAL A 1022 32.62 18.34 8.60
CA VAL A 1022 31.74 17.86 9.69
C VAL A 1022 32.36 18.17 11.05
N GLU A 1023 33.65 17.90 11.24
CA GLU A 1023 34.37 18.19 12.49
C GLU A 1023 34.51 19.70 12.74
N ALA A 1024 34.71 20.49 11.69
CA ALA A 1024 34.74 21.94 11.79
C ALA A 1024 33.38 22.55 12.18
N VAL A 1025 32.27 21.98 11.70
CA VAL A 1025 30.91 22.39 12.10
C VAL A 1025 30.74 22.24 13.61
N ASP A 1026 31.16 21.11 14.20
CA ASP A 1026 31.08 20.89 15.64
C ASP A 1026 31.92 21.89 16.43
N ALA A 1027 33.17 22.11 16.02
CA ALA A 1027 34.07 23.06 16.69
C ALA A 1027 33.54 24.51 16.63
N VAL A 1028 32.99 24.92 15.48
CA VAL A 1028 32.42 26.26 15.29
C VAL A 1028 31.10 26.43 16.05
N ALA A 1029 30.28 25.38 16.13
CA ALA A 1029 29.05 25.38 16.92
C ALA A 1029 29.35 25.44 18.42
N GLN A 1030 30.36 24.72 18.92
CA GLN A 1030 30.83 24.80 20.31
C GLN A 1030 31.37 26.19 20.66
N ALA A 1031 31.97 26.90 19.68
CA ALA A 1031 32.39 28.28 19.83
C ALA A 1031 31.23 29.31 19.77
N GLY A 1032 29.97 28.85 19.62
CA GLY A 1032 28.77 29.69 19.60
C GLY A 1032 28.52 30.44 18.28
N ASN A 1033 29.30 30.17 17.22
CA ASN A 1033 29.15 30.84 15.93
C ASN A 1033 28.26 30.02 14.97
N PHE A 1034 26.97 29.93 15.30
CA PHE A 1034 26.03 29.06 14.60
C PHE A 1034 25.82 29.43 13.13
N THR A 1035 25.82 30.73 12.78
CA THR A 1035 25.67 31.17 11.38
C THR A 1035 26.84 30.65 10.52
N ARG A 1036 28.07 30.66 11.05
CA ARG A 1036 29.22 30.09 10.33
C ARG A 1036 29.15 28.57 10.25
N ALA A 1037 28.67 27.90 11.29
CA ALA A 1037 28.43 26.46 11.25
C ALA A 1037 27.38 26.07 10.19
N GLU A 1038 26.29 26.83 10.05
CA GLU A 1038 25.28 26.63 9.00
C GLU A 1038 25.89 26.78 7.58
N THR A 1039 26.75 27.79 7.37
CA THR A 1039 27.44 27.95 6.09
C THR A 1039 28.38 26.79 5.77
N LEU A 1040 29.05 26.22 6.79
CA LEU A 1040 29.93 25.06 6.62
C LEU A 1040 29.13 23.80 6.28
N VAL A 1041 27.97 23.57 6.92
CA VAL A 1041 27.06 22.48 6.56
C VAL A 1041 26.66 22.57 5.08
N ASN A 1042 26.26 23.75 4.60
CA ASN A 1042 25.84 23.93 3.21
C ASN A 1042 27.00 23.79 2.20
N SER A 1043 28.27 23.83 2.65
CA SER A 1043 29.45 23.63 1.81
C SER A 1043 29.87 22.16 1.64
N ILE A 1044 29.27 21.23 2.40
CA ILE A 1044 29.51 19.79 2.29
C ILE A 1044 28.76 19.25 1.07
N VAL A 1045 29.47 18.52 0.21
CA VAL A 1045 28.94 18.02 -1.08
C VAL A 1045 28.29 16.65 -0.91
N ASP A 1046 28.86 15.77 -0.10
CA ASP A 1046 28.27 14.47 0.22
C ASP A 1046 26.98 14.64 1.03
N THR A 1047 25.85 14.20 0.46
CA THR A 1047 24.51 14.38 1.04
C THR A 1047 24.36 13.69 2.40
N HIS A 1048 25.02 12.55 2.61
CA HIS A 1048 24.98 11.83 3.88
C HIS A 1048 25.81 12.56 4.95
N ARG A 1049 27.00 13.06 4.60
CA ARG A 1049 27.85 13.84 5.51
C ARG A 1049 27.29 15.20 5.83
N GLN A 1050 26.66 15.86 4.85
CA GLN A 1050 25.96 17.11 5.06
C GLN A 1050 24.83 16.94 6.08
N ALA A 1051 24.03 15.87 5.95
CA ALA A 1051 22.98 15.56 6.91
C ALA A 1051 23.52 15.19 8.31
N GLU A 1052 24.66 14.49 8.37
CA GLU A 1052 25.35 14.22 9.63
C GLU A 1052 25.76 15.53 10.32
N ALA A 1053 26.48 16.42 9.63
CA ALA A 1053 26.88 17.73 10.15
C ALA A 1053 25.68 18.60 10.55
N ARG A 1054 24.61 18.58 9.76
CA ARG A 1054 23.35 19.30 10.07
C ARG A 1054 22.72 18.78 11.36
N THR A 1055 22.65 17.45 11.53
CA THR A 1055 22.11 16.85 12.77
C THR A 1055 22.91 17.27 13.99
N ARG A 1056 24.25 17.28 13.90
CA ARG A 1056 25.09 17.74 15.02
C ARG A 1056 24.89 19.22 15.34
N LEU A 1057 24.75 20.06 14.30
CA LEU A 1057 24.45 21.49 14.48
C LEU A 1057 23.07 21.73 15.10
N VAL A 1058 22.03 20.99 14.71
CA VAL A 1058 20.70 21.03 15.32
C VAL A 1058 20.80 20.74 16.83
N VAL A 1059 21.52 19.67 17.21
CA VAL A 1059 21.73 19.32 18.62
C VAL A 1059 22.49 20.43 19.36
N ALA A 1060 23.53 21.00 18.76
CA ALA A 1060 24.30 22.09 19.36
C ALA A 1060 23.46 23.36 19.56
N LEU A 1061 22.65 23.75 18.57
CA LEU A 1061 21.71 24.88 18.64
C LEU A 1061 20.66 24.66 19.74
N ALA A 1062 20.08 23.47 19.81
CA ALA A 1062 19.09 23.11 20.82
C ALA A 1062 19.68 23.18 22.23
N ARG A 1063 20.89 22.64 22.44
CA ARG A 1063 21.61 22.70 23.73
C ARG A 1063 22.01 24.12 24.13
N ALA A 1064 22.23 25.00 23.16
CA ALA A 1064 22.48 26.42 23.40
C ALA A 1064 21.21 27.26 23.64
N GLY A 1065 20.01 26.63 23.63
CA GLY A 1065 18.73 27.31 23.85
C GLY A 1065 18.14 27.99 22.61
N HIS A 1066 18.70 27.78 21.42
CA HIS A 1066 18.18 28.29 20.15
C HIS A 1066 17.15 27.32 19.53
N CYS A 1067 16.09 26.99 20.27
CA CYS A 1067 15.13 25.94 19.94
C CYS A 1067 14.42 26.16 18.59
N ASP A 1068 13.96 27.38 18.29
CA ASP A 1068 13.25 27.68 17.03
C ASP A 1068 14.17 27.54 15.79
N ARG A 1069 15.44 27.93 15.93
CA ARG A 1069 16.44 27.76 14.87
C ARG A 1069 16.80 26.30 14.68
N ALA A 1070 16.91 25.54 15.76
CA ALA A 1070 17.15 24.10 15.71
C ALA A 1070 15.99 23.35 15.02
N ASP A 1071 14.74 23.67 15.35
CA ASP A 1071 13.55 23.07 14.72
C ASP A 1071 13.45 23.41 13.23
N THR A 1072 13.67 24.68 12.87
CA THR A 1072 13.67 25.11 11.46
C THR A 1072 14.76 24.40 10.65
N LEU A 1073 15.97 24.29 11.21
CA LEU A 1073 17.08 23.61 10.55
C LEU A 1073 16.85 22.09 10.44
N ALA A 1074 16.19 21.48 11.43
CA ALA A 1074 15.82 20.08 11.39
C ALA A 1074 14.80 19.79 10.28
N ARG A 1075 13.84 20.68 10.01
CA ARG A 1075 12.80 20.51 8.98
C ARG A 1075 13.28 20.74 7.55
N THR A 1076 14.23 21.65 7.35
CA THR A 1076 14.56 22.19 6.01
C THR A 1076 15.62 21.40 5.23
N GLY A 1077 16.15 20.29 5.77
CA GLY A 1077 17.32 19.61 5.19
C GLY A 1077 17.20 18.11 4.93
N GLY A 1078 17.75 17.63 3.80
CA GLY A 1078 18.01 16.21 3.53
C GLY A 1078 16.80 15.40 3.04
N THR A 1079 16.98 14.08 2.90
CA THR A 1079 15.90 13.13 2.61
C THR A 1079 15.02 12.91 3.85
N SER A 1080 13.78 12.44 3.67
CA SER A 1080 12.82 12.21 4.77
C SER A 1080 13.40 11.37 5.92
N TYR A 1081 14.15 10.32 5.60
CA TYR A 1081 14.86 9.49 6.59
C TYR A 1081 15.87 10.29 7.43
N LEU A 1082 16.67 11.15 6.80
CA LEU A 1082 17.69 11.94 7.48
C LEU A 1082 17.07 13.07 8.30
N ARG A 1083 16.00 13.70 7.79
CA ARG A 1083 15.17 14.67 8.51
C ARG A 1083 14.58 14.04 9.78
N GLY A 1084 14.03 12.84 9.67
CA GLY A 1084 13.50 12.08 10.81
C GLY A 1084 14.56 11.83 11.89
N ARG A 1085 15.80 11.51 11.48
CA ARG A 1085 16.92 11.34 12.43
C ARG A 1085 17.30 12.64 13.14
N SER A 1086 17.31 13.78 12.44
CA SER A 1086 17.57 15.08 13.06
C SER A 1086 16.47 15.47 14.06
N LEU A 1087 15.20 15.26 13.70
CA LEU A 1087 14.04 15.51 14.56
C LEU A 1087 14.03 14.60 15.80
N GLN A 1088 14.40 13.32 15.66
CA GLN A 1088 14.58 12.43 16.81
C GLN A 1088 15.61 12.98 17.79
N GLN A 1089 16.80 13.35 17.32
CA GLN A 1089 17.86 13.87 18.19
C GLN A 1089 17.47 15.20 18.84
N LEU A 1090 16.74 16.05 18.13
CA LEU A 1090 16.16 17.28 18.67
C LEU A 1090 15.16 16.97 19.80
N ALA A 1091 14.26 16.00 19.60
CA ALA A 1091 13.29 15.59 20.60
C ALA A 1091 13.97 15.02 21.87
N GLU A 1092 15.04 14.24 21.71
CA GLU A 1092 15.85 13.75 22.84
C GLU A 1092 16.44 14.90 23.66
N VAL A 1093 16.96 15.95 23.00
CA VAL A 1093 17.48 17.16 23.68
C VAL A 1093 16.37 17.94 24.38
N PHE A 1094 15.19 18.09 23.76
CA PHE A 1094 14.05 18.76 24.39
C PHE A 1094 13.59 18.02 25.64
N VAL A 1095 13.62 16.70 25.65
CA VAL A 1095 13.37 15.90 26.85
C VAL A 1095 14.43 16.11 27.92
N GLU A 1096 15.73 16.13 27.57
CA GLU A 1096 16.83 16.45 28.50
C GLU A 1096 16.61 17.82 29.17
N GLN A 1097 16.00 18.76 28.46
CA GLN A 1097 15.69 20.12 28.93
C GLN A 1097 14.32 20.24 29.62
N GLY A 1098 13.54 19.15 29.71
CA GLY A 1098 12.21 19.12 30.32
C GLY A 1098 11.07 19.69 29.47
N ALA A 1099 11.31 20.00 28.19
CA ALA A 1099 10.35 20.54 27.23
C ALA A 1099 9.60 19.42 26.47
N THR A 1100 8.71 18.71 27.15
CA THR A 1100 7.97 17.55 26.60
C THR A 1100 7.13 17.90 25.37
N ASP A 1101 6.42 19.02 25.39
CA ASP A 1101 5.51 19.39 24.30
C ASP A 1101 6.27 19.79 23.02
N ALA A 1102 7.51 20.28 23.17
CA ALA A 1102 8.40 20.54 22.05
C ALA A 1102 8.98 19.25 21.48
N ALA A 1103 9.31 18.28 22.34
CA ALA A 1103 9.74 16.95 21.92
C ALA A 1103 8.62 16.21 21.16
N GLU A 1104 7.39 16.28 21.66
CA GLU A 1104 6.22 15.68 20.99
C GLU A 1104 5.99 16.30 19.62
N ARG A 1105 5.99 17.63 19.50
CA ARG A 1105 5.84 18.32 18.21
C ARG A 1105 6.97 17.97 17.22
N ALA A 1106 8.20 17.83 17.70
CA ALA A 1106 9.33 17.43 16.87
C ALA A 1106 9.14 16.00 16.31
N LEU A 1107 8.67 15.07 17.15
CA LEU A 1107 8.35 13.70 16.73
C LEU A 1107 7.14 13.63 15.79
N GLN A 1108 6.08 14.40 16.07
CA GLN A 1108 4.90 14.51 15.19
C GLN A 1108 5.25 15.04 13.80
N SER A 1109 6.38 15.74 13.67
CA SER A 1109 6.86 16.30 12.40
C SER A 1109 7.70 15.32 11.56
N ILE A 1110 7.91 14.10 12.04
CA ILE A 1110 8.54 13.02 11.28
C ILE A 1110 7.49 12.44 10.31
N GLU A 1111 7.73 12.57 9.01
CA GLU A 1111 6.80 12.16 7.93
C GLU A 1111 6.58 10.65 7.87
N ASP A 1112 7.65 9.86 8.02
CA ASP A 1112 7.59 8.41 7.97
C ASP A 1112 7.12 7.85 9.31
N GLY A 1113 5.94 7.25 9.33
CA GLY A 1113 5.32 6.67 10.52
C GLY A 1113 6.19 5.63 11.21
N PHE A 1114 6.95 4.84 10.45
CA PHE A 1114 7.89 3.87 11.02
C PHE A 1114 9.04 4.56 11.77
N SER A 1115 9.69 5.53 11.14
CA SER A 1115 10.75 6.34 11.76
C SER A 1115 10.24 7.12 12.96
N GLN A 1116 9.01 7.66 12.88
CA GLN A 1116 8.35 8.35 13.98
C GLN A 1116 8.14 7.43 15.19
N ALA A 1117 7.59 6.23 14.97
CA ALA A 1117 7.37 5.27 16.05
C ALA A 1117 8.69 4.89 16.72
N ARG A 1118 9.73 4.55 15.95
CA ARG A 1118 11.05 4.21 16.54
C ARG A 1118 11.64 5.37 17.33
N ALA A 1119 11.55 6.59 16.80
CA ALA A 1119 12.02 7.79 17.50
C ALA A 1119 11.23 8.02 18.79
N SER A 1120 9.92 7.82 18.77
CA SER A 1120 9.04 7.93 19.93
C SER A 1120 9.36 6.89 21.00
N ILE A 1121 9.65 5.64 20.62
CA ILE A 1121 10.12 4.59 21.56
C ILE A 1121 11.44 4.99 22.20
N ALA A 1122 12.41 5.47 21.41
CA ALA A 1122 13.71 5.88 21.91
C ALA A 1122 13.61 7.04 22.92
N VAL A 1123 12.73 8.01 22.64
CA VAL A 1123 12.44 9.12 23.55
C VAL A 1123 11.70 8.63 24.80
N ALA A 1124 10.65 7.81 24.66
CA ALA A 1124 9.88 7.27 25.79
C ALA A 1124 10.76 6.52 26.81
N ARG A 1125 11.80 5.82 26.36
CA ARG A 1125 12.76 5.11 27.23
C ARG A 1125 13.68 6.03 28.04
N LYS A 1126 13.84 7.30 27.63
CA LYS A 1126 14.68 8.30 28.30
C LYS A 1126 13.89 9.24 29.21
N VAL A 1127 12.55 9.21 29.13
CA VAL A 1127 11.65 10.08 29.88
C VAL A 1127 11.18 9.38 31.16
N GLU A 1128 10.86 10.14 32.21
CA GLU A 1128 10.18 9.60 33.39
C GLU A 1128 8.85 8.92 33.00
N PRO A 1129 8.48 7.75 33.59
CA PRO A 1129 7.27 7.01 33.20
C PRO A 1129 5.98 7.83 33.22
N SER A 1130 5.86 8.82 34.12
CA SER A 1130 4.71 9.71 34.22
C SER A 1130 4.50 10.60 32.98
N ARG A 1131 5.59 10.91 32.26
CA ARG A 1131 5.61 11.77 31.07
C ARG A 1131 5.77 10.98 29.76
N ALA A 1132 5.87 9.65 29.85
CA ALA A 1132 6.07 8.79 28.68
C ALA A 1132 4.80 8.55 27.84
N LYS A 1133 3.60 8.80 28.40
CA LYS A 1133 2.30 8.47 27.77
C LYS A 1133 2.13 9.01 26.33
N PRO A 1134 2.39 10.30 26.03
CA PRO A 1134 2.17 10.84 24.68
C PRO A 1134 3.07 10.15 23.63
N PHE A 1135 4.28 9.76 24.03
CA PHE A 1135 5.25 9.09 23.16
C PHE A 1135 4.90 7.62 22.85
N LEU A 1136 3.90 7.04 23.51
CA LEU A 1136 3.44 5.67 23.24
C LEU A 1136 2.30 5.60 22.20
N VAL A 1137 1.65 6.73 21.88
CA VAL A 1137 0.53 6.77 20.92
C VAL A 1137 0.99 6.37 19.51
N SER A 1138 2.04 7.00 18.98
CA SER A 1138 2.56 6.69 17.63
C SER A 1138 3.01 5.22 17.49
N PRO A 1139 3.80 4.65 18.42
CA PRO A 1139 4.13 3.22 18.41
C PRO A 1139 2.91 2.27 18.39
N ILE A 1140 1.85 2.57 19.13
CA ILE A 1140 0.61 1.77 19.12
C ILE A 1140 -0.03 1.80 17.73
N ARG A 1141 -0.21 3.01 17.15
CA ARG A 1141 -0.81 3.17 15.82
C ARG A 1141 -0.01 2.49 14.71
N GLN A 1142 1.32 2.48 14.85
CA GLN A 1142 2.27 1.91 13.87
C GLN A 1142 2.54 0.41 14.06
N ARG A 1143 1.68 -0.32 14.79
CA ARG A 1143 1.76 -1.77 14.99
C ARG A 1143 3.07 -2.22 15.68
N ARG A 1144 3.57 -1.45 16.65
CA ARG A 1144 4.82 -1.73 17.39
C ARG A 1144 4.57 -2.12 18.85
N LEU A 1145 3.41 -2.73 19.15
CA LEU A 1145 3.04 -3.14 20.51
C LEU A 1145 4.10 -4.05 21.18
N SER A 1146 4.71 -4.97 20.42
CA SER A 1146 5.75 -5.89 20.93
C SER A 1146 7.00 -5.17 21.45
N GLU A 1147 7.34 -4.00 20.89
CA GLU A 1147 8.53 -3.22 21.25
C GLU A 1147 8.30 -2.29 22.47
N ILE A 1148 7.05 -2.12 22.91
CA ILE A 1148 6.67 -1.18 23.97
C ILE A 1148 5.94 -1.82 25.16
N LEU A 1149 5.74 -3.14 25.18
CA LEU A 1149 5.01 -3.83 26.26
C LEU A 1149 5.66 -3.62 27.64
N ASP A 1150 6.98 -3.53 27.71
CA ASP A 1150 7.72 -3.20 28.93
C ASP A 1150 7.44 -1.76 29.40
N LEU A 1151 7.40 -0.81 28.45
CA LEU A 1151 7.02 0.58 28.73
C LEU A 1151 5.57 0.69 29.17
N LEU A 1152 4.65 -0.04 28.52
CA LEU A 1152 3.24 -0.10 28.91
C LEU A 1152 3.06 -0.68 30.31
N ALA A 1153 3.82 -1.72 30.68
CA ALA A 1153 3.78 -2.27 32.04
C ALA A 1153 4.16 -1.23 33.10
N MET A 1154 5.11 -0.33 32.79
CA MET A 1154 5.52 0.74 33.70
C MET A 1154 4.55 1.92 33.73
N VAL A 1155 3.97 2.28 32.58
CA VAL A 1155 3.23 3.55 32.37
C VAL A 1155 1.72 3.37 32.49
N CYS A 1156 1.18 2.25 32.02
CA CYS A 1156 -0.24 1.93 31.99
C CYS A 1156 -0.47 0.40 32.09
N PRO A 1157 -0.39 -0.19 33.29
CA PRO A 1157 -0.62 -1.63 33.51
C PRO A 1157 -1.93 -2.16 32.90
N ALA A 1158 -3.01 -1.38 32.98
CA ALA A 1158 -4.32 -1.74 32.41
C ALA A 1158 -4.28 -1.96 30.89
N ALA A 1159 -3.35 -1.34 30.16
CA ALA A 1159 -3.18 -1.60 28.73
C ALA A 1159 -2.56 -2.99 28.47
N VAL A 1160 -1.64 -3.44 29.34
CA VAL A 1160 -1.08 -4.79 29.29
C VAL A 1160 -2.14 -5.84 29.64
N GLU A 1161 -3.00 -5.56 30.62
CA GLU A 1161 -4.15 -6.41 30.95
C GLU A 1161 -5.11 -6.53 29.75
N ALA A 1162 -5.45 -5.43 29.10
CA ALA A 1162 -6.30 -5.45 27.90
C ALA A 1162 -5.69 -6.26 26.74
N ILE A 1163 -4.36 -6.18 26.56
CA ILE A 1163 -3.64 -7.01 25.58
C ILE A 1163 -3.71 -8.49 25.96
N ALA A 1164 -3.54 -8.81 27.26
CA ALA A 1164 -3.61 -10.17 27.75
C ALA A 1164 -5.02 -10.76 27.61
N ASP A 1165 -6.06 -10.01 27.94
CA ASP A 1165 -7.46 -10.43 27.78
C ASP A 1165 -7.80 -10.74 26.32
N HIS A 1166 -7.32 -9.93 25.39
CA HIS A 1166 -7.53 -10.14 23.96
C HIS A 1166 -6.82 -11.40 23.43
N LEU A 1167 -5.57 -11.63 23.85
CA LEU A 1167 -4.76 -12.75 23.37
C LEU A 1167 -5.06 -14.08 24.08
N LEU A 1168 -5.43 -14.04 25.36
CA LEU A 1168 -5.66 -15.22 26.19
C LEU A 1168 -7.15 -15.56 26.37
N GLY A 1169 -8.06 -14.68 25.98
CA GLY A 1169 -9.49 -14.93 25.96
C GLY A 1169 -9.86 -16.10 25.03
N ASP A 1170 -10.99 -16.76 25.33
CA ASP A 1170 -11.50 -17.89 24.54
C ASP A 1170 -11.94 -17.40 23.14
N ARG A 1171 -11.05 -17.55 22.15
CA ARG A 1171 -11.35 -17.26 20.74
C ARG A 1171 -12.47 -18.15 20.18
N THR A 1172 -12.71 -19.30 20.81
CA THR A 1172 -13.76 -20.27 20.47
C THR A 1172 -15.18 -19.71 20.66
N ALA A 1173 -15.38 -18.75 21.56
CA ALA A 1173 -16.66 -18.06 21.70
C ALA A 1173 -16.91 -17.01 20.59
N ARG A 1174 -15.85 -16.53 19.92
CA ARG A 1174 -15.94 -15.55 18.81
C ARG A 1174 -16.03 -16.22 17.43
N ALA A 1175 -15.50 -17.42 17.25
CA ALA A 1175 -15.57 -18.16 15.98
C ALA A 1175 -16.85 -19.02 15.82
N GLY A 1176 -17.78 -18.97 16.79
CA GLY A 1176 -18.92 -19.87 16.88
C GLY A 1176 -20.19 -19.48 16.11
N SER A 1177 -20.15 -18.48 15.22
CA SER A 1177 -21.32 -17.98 14.48
C SER A 1177 -21.37 -18.37 13.00
N HIS A 1178 -20.51 -19.28 12.52
CA HIS A 1178 -20.77 -19.95 11.25
C HIS A 1178 -21.58 -21.24 11.51
N PRO A 1179 -22.84 -21.34 11.06
CA PRO A 1179 -23.44 -22.65 10.87
C PRO A 1179 -22.72 -23.26 9.67
N CYS A 1180 -21.68 -24.06 9.92
CA CYS A 1180 -21.32 -25.12 9.00
C CYS A 1180 -22.52 -26.07 8.97
N GLU A 1181 -23.44 -25.85 8.03
CA GLU A 1181 -24.40 -26.86 7.64
C GLU A 1181 -23.59 -28.05 7.10
N HIS A 1182 -23.39 -29.03 7.98
CA HIS A 1182 -23.14 -30.40 7.56
C HIS A 1182 -24.35 -30.87 6.75
N HIS A 1183 -24.34 -30.63 5.45
CA HIS A 1183 -25.04 -31.50 4.53
C HIS A 1183 -24.13 -32.69 4.28
N GLY A 1184 -24.41 -33.77 5.01
CA GLY A 1184 -23.94 -35.09 4.63
C GLY A 1184 -24.69 -35.55 3.40
N GLU A 1185 -23.97 -35.79 2.31
CA GLU A 1185 -23.71 -37.12 1.71
C GLU A 1185 -22.65 -36.98 0.62
#